data_AF-A0A2N2BYN4-F1
#
_entry.id   AF-A0A2N2BYN4-F1
#
_cell.length_a   1.000
_cell.length_b   1.000
_cell.length_c   1.000
_cell.angle_alpha   90.00
_cell.angle_beta   90.00
_cell.angle_gamma   90.00
#
_symmetry.space_group_name_H-M   'P 1'
#
loop_
_entity.id
_entity.type
_entity.pdbx_description
1 polymer ?
#
loop_
_entity_poly.entity_id
_entity_poly.type
_entity_poly.pdbx_seq_one_letter_code
_entity_poly.pdbx_strand_id
1 'polypeptide(L)'
;MKKQLYIVGGVMLAALFLFGVYLVFIKDDELVIEPDPFYTLTDTVIAEMEKIEDDVTITFSGESESRIKSDDYLNRAYLFALSYTEINKKISVEFDRSVDFHGIIIKSEKSNEQRQISYDSLYKSLDNGTKYAFDGERLYTNAILSVCGRPELTGISLRALSGYDTDGDTVMAGRPFMYPRIERKDVQTITVVNEHGSYKVYRDSNNQFYFEGAKVVTYDAEMFANLIVNSTYVLATGKISEPMGMEVYGLDDEENATAVITVVTIDKVTHKIIIGNKTSDGRNYYAKYHTKDFIYLLPAAELEAALLGPVHSYLRANLVYGISSTEDLLKVDNIVLDYIKEGYTLKANIHARMFVSGNLSPFGKTDIVTMLTDRVSFSGTYTNWPESQTLGGFTSNDGKNVYLEAPLYIYGDEGNYTVSFGILKDEIYSANLPNKIYASISVDGETFTEIDISGLKLSQANKEIKKYSFEFQSDEPVKFLRVYFGIDKDKYIVLDELTVFVDGVDAQPYDGTIGGWKLTSPSEYIPSGYNFIYPNNEFSNSFVTSLATLMGERVVDFGITSKEGDPSTLISSKLEQYGLDNPALHASYEFNGVTTDIYFSDINENGKFYCYSVIWGIVGGEKLERCSDVIGEISVETAAWLGWDIVDFLDHSLLSMNIDTIDTLTLTFDGVDHVFNLYRNEGNRLERVTANGKEMDLQNFRYLYISIVKIRLKGEYSEGDRKPTEMLKVKITGPVKSTEIIFYRVTTSKAFYTIDGEGSYYILVDSINDIKNNVKLLLDGKPVPYR
;
A
#
# COMPACT_ATOMS: atom_id res chain seq x y z
N MET A 1 -5.19 57.20 -57.46
CA MET A 1 -4.40 57.99 -56.49
C MET A 1 -5.20 58.88 -55.52
N LYS A 2 -6.53 59.10 -55.63
CA LYS A 2 -7.29 59.88 -54.62
C LYS A 2 -7.86 59.07 -53.45
N LYS A 3 -8.08 57.75 -53.56
CA LYS A 3 -8.64 56.91 -52.47
C LYS A 3 -7.62 56.41 -51.42
N GLN A 4 -6.33 56.33 -51.75
CA GLN A 4 -5.29 55.92 -50.78
C GLN A 4 -4.85 57.07 -49.86
N LEU A 5 -4.99 58.34 -50.28
CA LEU A 5 -4.61 59.49 -49.44
C LEU A 5 -5.59 59.72 -48.28
N TYR A 6 -6.88 59.43 -48.46
CA TYR A 6 -7.89 59.58 -47.40
C TYR A 6 -7.78 58.50 -46.31
N ILE A 7 -7.34 57.29 -46.66
CA ILE A 7 -7.15 56.19 -45.69
C ILE A 7 -5.89 56.45 -44.85
N VAL A 8 -4.79 56.90 -45.45
CA VAL A 8 -3.56 57.25 -44.72
C VAL A 8 -3.77 58.49 -43.84
N GLY A 9 -4.51 59.50 -44.32
CA GLY A 9 -4.86 60.67 -43.52
C GLY A 9 -5.80 60.36 -42.35
N GLY A 10 -6.77 59.45 -42.55
CA GLY A 10 -7.68 59.00 -41.50
C GLY A 10 -7.00 58.18 -40.41
N VAL A 11 -6.04 57.31 -40.77
CA VAL A 11 -5.26 56.53 -39.81
C VAL A 11 -4.29 57.41 -39.02
N MET A 12 -3.68 58.42 -39.64
CA MET A 12 -2.84 59.40 -38.91
C MET A 12 -3.64 60.27 -37.94
N LEU A 13 -4.84 60.72 -38.34
CA LEU A 13 -5.71 61.51 -37.46
C LEU A 13 -6.24 60.67 -36.30
N ALA A 14 -6.59 59.40 -36.53
CA ALA A 14 -6.99 58.49 -35.46
C ALA A 14 -5.82 58.15 -34.52
N ALA A 15 -4.59 57.99 -35.04
CA ALA A 15 -3.39 57.79 -34.24
C ALA A 15 -3.03 59.03 -33.41
N LEU A 16 -3.17 60.25 -33.96
CA LEU A 16 -2.97 61.50 -33.22
C LEU A 16 -4.06 61.75 -32.17
N PHE A 17 -5.31 61.34 -32.44
CA PHE A 17 -6.40 61.43 -31.48
C PHE A 17 -6.23 60.40 -30.34
N LEU A 18 -5.77 59.18 -30.66
CA LEU A 18 -5.41 58.17 -29.65
C LEU A 18 -4.18 58.57 -28.84
N PHE A 19 -3.18 59.22 -29.45
CA PHE A 19 -2.01 59.75 -28.75
C PHE A 19 -2.37 60.97 -27.88
N GLY A 20 -3.30 61.81 -28.34
CA GLY A 20 -3.87 62.92 -27.56
C GLY A 20 -4.72 62.45 -26.39
N VAL A 21 -5.53 61.40 -26.56
CA VAL A 21 -6.31 60.78 -25.47
C VAL A 21 -5.39 60.04 -24.48
N TYR A 22 -4.32 59.39 -24.95
CA TYR A 22 -3.28 58.82 -24.09
C TYR A 22 -2.55 59.90 -23.26
N LEU A 23 -2.23 61.05 -23.86
CA LEU A 23 -1.60 62.17 -23.16
C LEU A 23 -2.54 62.94 -22.22
N VAL A 24 -3.86 62.91 -22.44
CA VAL A 24 -4.85 63.66 -21.63
C VAL A 24 -5.52 62.80 -20.55
N PHE A 25 -5.64 61.48 -20.73
CA PHE A 25 -6.30 60.59 -19.76
C PHE A 25 -5.38 59.64 -19.00
N ILE A 26 -4.13 59.43 -19.45
CA ILE A 26 -3.17 58.51 -18.78
C ILE A 26 -1.93 59.27 -18.24
N LYS A 27 -1.80 60.57 -18.53
CA LYS A 27 -0.66 61.39 -18.11
C LYS A 27 -0.97 62.33 -16.94
N ASP A 28 -1.88 61.91 -16.06
CA ASP A 28 -2.19 62.56 -14.79
C ASP A 28 -2.05 61.59 -13.60
N ASP A 29 -1.28 60.52 -13.77
CA ASP A 29 -0.43 60.07 -12.69
C ASP A 29 0.94 60.68 -12.99
N GLU A 30 1.27 61.78 -12.32
CA GLU A 30 2.67 62.04 -12.03
C GLU A 30 3.21 60.72 -11.48
N LEU A 31 4.13 60.08 -12.22
CA LEU A 31 5.02 59.08 -11.64
C LEU A 31 5.74 59.82 -10.52
N VAL A 32 5.17 59.77 -9.31
CA VAL A 32 5.92 59.91 -8.08
C VAL A 32 6.90 58.76 -8.16
N ILE A 33 8.09 59.04 -8.70
CA ILE A 33 9.23 58.16 -8.54
C ILE A 33 9.44 58.18 -7.04
N GLU A 34 8.92 57.17 -6.35
CA GLU A 34 9.29 56.96 -4.96
C GLU A 34 10.81 56.91 -4.94
N PRO A 35 11.49 57.80 -4.18
CA PRO A 35 12.93 57.76 -4.08
C PRO A 35 13.31 56.35 -3.62
N ASP A 36 14.29 55.74 -4.30
CA ASP A 36 14.75 54.41 -3.92
C ASP A 36 15.07 54.43 -2.41
N PRO A 37 14.36 53.64 -1.59
CA PRO A 37 14.51 53.67 -0.13
C PRO A 37 15.95 53.46 0.30
N PHE A 38 16.75 52.80 -0.54
CA PHE A 38 18.18 52.61 -0.29
C PHE A 38 18.92 53.94 -0.13
N TYR A 39 18.57 55.00 -0.85
CA TYR A 39 19.26 56.31 -0.82
C TYR A 39 18.57 57.35 0.07
N THR A 40 17.50 56.98 0.77
CA THR A 40 16.80 57.87 1.69
C THR A 40 17.49 57.85 3.05
N LEU A 41 17.99 59.01 3.52
CA LEU A 41 18.59 59.15 4.86
C LEU A 41 17.54 58.95 5.96
N THR A 42 17.95 58.39 7.09
CA THR A 42 17.09 58.25 8.27
C THR A 42 16.72 59.62 8.86
N ASP A 43 15.52 59.75 9.44
CA ASP A 43 15.03 61.01 10.01
C ASP A 43 16.00 61.62 11.03
N THR A 44 16.66 60.77 11.84
CA THR A 44 17.68 61.19 12.79
C THR A 44 18.89 61.82 12.10
N VAL A 45 19.34 61.24 10.99
CA VAL A 45 20.44 61.78 10.19
C VAL A 45 20.02 63.09 9.53
N ILE A 46 18.83 63.15 8.91
CA ILE A 46 18.30 64.37 8.29
C ILE A 46 18.30 65.53 9.29
N ALA A 47 17.74 65.31 10.48
CA ALA A 47 17.64 66.34 11.53
C ALA A 47 19.01 66.88 11.98
N GLU A 48 20.06 66.06 11.96
CA GLU A 48 21.43 66.52 12.27
C GLU A 48 22.11 67.19 11.08
N MET A 49 21.90 66.69 9.85
CA MET A 49 22.49 67.27 8.63
C MET A 49 21.94 68.67 8.34
N GLU A 50 20.66 68.94 8.62
CA GLU A 50 20.07 70.29 8.49
C GLU A 50 20.73 71.33 9.41
N LYS A 51 21.32 70.91 10.52
CA LYS A 51 21.99 71.80 11.49
C LYS A 51 23.42 72.15 11.08
N ILE A 52 23.96 71.56 10.02
CA ILE A 52 25.33 71.83 9.56
C ILE A 52 25.40 73.24 8.96
N GLU A 53 26.25 74.09 9.56
CA GLU A 53 26.47 75.47 9.12
C GLU A 53 27.79 75.68 8.37
N ASP A 54 28.70 74.72 8.44
CA ASP A 54 30.00 74.78 7.76
C ASP A 54 29.88 74.25 6.33
N ASP A 55 30.66 74.78 5.40
CA ASP A 55 30.81 74.18 4.07
C ASP A 55 31.67 72.91 4.19
N VAL A 56 31.10 71.77 3.80
CA VAL A 56 31.73 70.45 3.92
C VAL A 56 31.82 69.80 2.54
N THR A 57 33.02 69.38 2.17
CA THR A 57 33.28 68.72 0.89
C THR A 57 33.52 67.22 1.11
N ILE A 58 32.77 66.37 0.40
CA ILE A 58 32.95 64.92 0.31
C ILE A 58 33.69 64.61 -1.00
N THR A 59 34.98 64.36 -0.91
CA THR A 59 35.84 64.09 -2.07
C THR A 59 36.06 62.59 -2.27
N PHE A 60 35.66 62.05 -3.42
CA PHE A 60 36.05 60.70 -3.85
C PHE A 60 37.46 60.76 -4.45
N SER A 61 38.43 60.20 -3.73
CA SER A 61 39.88 60.29 -4.01
C SER A 61 40.46 58.97 -4.53
N GLY A 62 41.52 59.07 -5.33
CA GLY A 62 42.29 57.93 -5.83
C GLY A 62 41.65 57.17 -6.99
N GLU A 63 40.47 57.59 -7.48
CA GLU A 63 39.77 56.99 -8.61
C GLU A 63 39.23 58.06 -9.57
N SER A 64 39.09 57.71 -10.85
CA SER A 64 38.47 58.64 -11.81
C SER A 64 36.95 58.71 -11.62
N GLU A 65 36.34 59.89 -11.82
CA GLU A 65 34.87 60.05 -11.82
C GLU A 65 34.17 59.03 -12.72
N SER A 66 34.72 58.79 -13.92
CA SER A 66 34.19 57.78 -14.85
C SER A 66 34.20 56.37 -14.23
N ARG A 67 35.30 55.99 -13.55
CA ARG A 67 35.40 54.70 -12.86
C ARG A 67 34.38 54.60 -11.72
N ILE A 68 34.28 55.63 -10.88
CA ILE A 68 33.33 55.68 -9.75
C ILE A 68 31.90 55.51 -10.26
N LYS A 69 31.50 56.23 -11.31
CA LYS A 69 30.15 56.15 -11.87
C LYS A 69 29.86 54.83 -12.61
N SER A 70 30.91 54.12 -13.06
CA SER A 70 30.78 52.85 -13.80
C SER A 70 30.82 51.60 -12.93
N ASP A 71 31.41 51.67 -11.74
CA ASP A 71 31.51 50.54 -10.82
C ASP A 71 30.29 50.50 -9.90
N ASP A 72 29.58 49.37 -9.83
CA ASP A 72 28.30 49.29 -9.12
C ASP A 72 28.39 49.71 -7.64
N TYR A 73 29.49 49.37 -6.96
CA TYR A 73 29.68 49.68 -5.54
C TYR A 73 30.15 51.11 -5.32
N LEU A 74 31.08 51.61 -6.14
CA LEU A 74 31.53 52.99 -6.04
C LEU A 74 30.43 53.96 -6.46
N ASN A 75 29.66 53.62 -7.50
CA ASN A 75 28.54 54.43 -7.97
C ASN A 75 27.44 54.48 -6.92
N ARG A 76 27.14 53.35 -6.26
CA ARG A 76 26.19 53.31 -5.14
C ARG A 76 26.65 54.19 -3.97
N ALA A 77 27.93 54.14 -3.60
CA ALA A 77 28.49 55.01 -2.58
C ALA A 77 28.39 56.49 -2.96
N TYR A 78 28.69 56.82 -4.23
CA TYR A 78 28.56 58.16 -4.79
C TYR A 78 27.12 58.67 -4.78
N LEU A 79 26.17 57.90 -5.30
CA LEU A 79 24.75 58.25 -5.29
C LEU A 79 24.22 58.43 -3.86
N PHE A 80 24.70 57.62 -2.91
CA PHE A 80 24.35 57.80 -1.51
C PHE A 80 24.96 59.08 -0.93
N ALA A 81 26.20 59.44 -1.25
CA ALA A 81 26.79 60.70 -0.83
C ALA A 81 26.01 61.92 -1.37
N LEU A 82 25.45 61.84 -2.57
CA LEU A 82 24.60 62.91 -3.13
C LEU A 82 23.34 63.18 -2.30
N SER A 83 22.79 62.18 -1.60
CA SER A 83 21.63 62.39 -0.72
C SER A 83 21.88 63.45 0.35
N TYR A 84 23.12 63.60 0.84
CA TYR A 84 23.49 64.64 1.80
C TYR A 84 23.43 66.05 1.19
N THR A 85 23.75 66.18 -0.10
CA THR A 85 23.70 67.47 -0.83
C THR A 85 22.26 67.94 -1.07
N GLU A 86 21.31 67.00 -1.15
CA GLU A 86 19.89 67.29 -1.27
C GLU A 86 19.30 67.81 0.05
N ILE A 87 19.76 67.28 1.18
CA ILE A 87 19.34 67.74 2.52
C ILE A 87 19.97 69.09 2.88
N ASN A 88 21.27 69.29 2.62
CA ASN A 88 21.95 70.53 2.97
C ASN A 88 22.90 70.99 1.85
N LYS A 89 22.60 72.16 1.27
CA LYS A 89 23.38 72.77 0.17
C LYS A 89 24.81 73.16 0.54
N LYS A 90 25.17 73.16 1.83
CA LYS A 90 26.54 73.38 2.30
C LYS A 90 27.40 72.12 2.22
N ILE A 91 26.80 70.97 1.94
CA ILE A 91 27.51 69.73 1.69
C ILE A 91 27.64 69.57 0.18
N SER A 92 28.87 69.41 -0.31
CA SER A 92 29.18 69.19 -1.72
C SER A 92 29.90 67.86 -1.93
N VAL A 93 29.82 67.31 -3.14
CA VAL A 93 30.54 66.09 -3.53
C VAL A 93 31.46 66.42 -4.71
N GLU A 94 32.74 66.06 -4.58
CA GLU A 94 33.78 66.31 -5.58
C GLU A 94 34.60 65.05 -5.87
N PHE A 95 35.41 65.12 -6.93
CA PHE A 95 36.28 64.03 -7.37
C PHE A 95 37.72 64.53 -7.44
N ASP A 96 38.64 63.74 -6.87
CA ASP A 96 40.07 63.99 -6.95
C ASP A 96 40.80 62.72 -7.43
N ARG A 97 41.79 62.90 -8.31
CA ARG A 97 42.70 61.84 -8.76
C ARG A 97 44.02 61.82 -7.99
N SER A 98 44.11 62.55 -6.87
CA SER A 98 45.28 62.48 -5.99
C SER A 98 45.55 61.04 -5.55
N VAL A 99 46.82 60.64 -5.63
CA VAL A 99 47.31 59.30 -5.30
C VAL A 99 47.66 59.15 -3.81
N ASP A 100 47.51 60.21 -3.02
CA ASP A 100 47.89 60.20 -1.60
C ASP A 100 46.93 59.37 -0.72
N PHE A 101 45.68 59.18 -1.16
CA PHE A 101 44.69 58.35 -0.48
C PHE A 101 43.65 57.76 -1.46
N HIS A 102 43.36 56.46 -1.32
CA HIS A 102 42.35 55.74 -2.09
C HIS A 102 41.10 55.50 -1.23
N GLY A 103 40.07 56.33 -1.44
CA GLY A 103 38.87 56.33 -0.60
C GLY A 103 38.12 57.67 -0.64
N ILE A 104 37.39 57.98 0.42
CA ILE A 104 36.59 59.20 0.56
C ILE A 104 37.21 60.10 1.62
N ILE A 105 37.40 61.37 1.28
CA ILE A 105 37.90 62.43 2.16
C ILE A 105 36.74 63.37 2.46
N ILE A 106 36.44 63.61 3.73
CA ILE A 106 35.41 64.56 4.16
C ILE A 106 36.13 65.69 4.90
N LYS A 107 35.95 66.94 4.44
CA LYS A 107 36.67 68.11 4.96
C LYS A 107 35.71 69.26 5.24
N SER A 108 35.86 69.94 6.39
CA SER A 108 35.20 71.23 6.65
C SER A 108 36.11 72.38 6.24
N GLU A 109 35.60 73.31 5.44
CA GLU A 109 36.38 74.47 4.99
C GLU A 109 36.61 75.52 6.09
N LYS A 110 35.79 75.49 7.15
CA LYS A 110 35.91 76.42 8.28
C LYS A 110 36.90 75.95 9.33
N SER A 111 36.85 74.67 9.71
CA SER A 111 37.77 74.10 10.71
C SER A 111 39.09 73.61 10.09
N ASN A 112 39.10 73.38 8.77
CA ASN A 112 40.19 72.73 8.04
C ASN A 112 40.51 71.32 8.58
N GLU A 113 39.59 70.70 9.33
CA GLU A 113 39.68 69.30 9.72
C GLU A 113 39.21 68.38 8.60
N GLN A 114 39.80 67.17 8.53
CA GLN A 114 39.41 66.14 7.59
C GLN A 114 39.28 64.76 8.24
N ARG A 115 38.46 63.90 7.63
CA ARG A 115 38.31 62.48 7.93
C ARG A 115 38.42 61.66 6.65
N GLN A 116 38.98 60.46 6.76
CA GLN A 116 39.22 59.55 5.65
C GLN A 116 38.47 58.24 5.85
N ILE A 117 37.80 57.75 4.81
CA ILE A 117 37.06 56.48 4.80
C ILE A 117 37.56 55.67 3.60
N SER A 118 38.11 54.47 3.81
CA SER A 118 38.50 53.64 2.66
C SER A 118 37.26 53.14 1.91
N TYR A 119 37.37 52.90 0.60
CA TYR A 119 36.25 52.34 -0.18
C TYR A 119 35.79 50.97 0.35
N ASP A 120 36.71 50.16 0.87
CA ASP A 120 36.40 48.86 1.45
C ASP A 120 35.61 48.97 2.75
N SER A 121 35.83 50.03 3.54
CA SER A 121 35.14 50.25 4.81
C SER A 121 33.63 50.53 4.64
N LEU A 122 33.22 50.99 3.46
CA LEU A 122 31.82 51.29 3.14
C LEU A 122 30.94 50.05 3.05
N TYR A 123 31.54 48.87 2.93
CA TYR A 123 30.82 47.62 2.74
C TYR A 123 31.27 46.56 3.73
N LYS A 124 30.32 45.76 4.21
CA LYS A 124 30.62 44.49 4.85
C LYS A 124 30.74 43.40 3.79
N SER A 125 31.70 42.50 3.97
CA SER A 125 32.02 41.43 3.03
C SER A 125 32.12 40.08 3.73
N LEU A 126 31.73 39.02 3.03
CA LEU A 126 32.00 37.63 3.40
C LEU A 126 33.49 37.30 3.19
N ASP A 127 33.94 36.17 3.74
CA ASP A 127 35.34 35.70 3.61
C ASP A 127 35.79 35.50 2.15
N ASN A 128 34.84 35.24 1.24
CA ASN A 128 35.10 35.11 -0.19
C ASN A 128 35.16 36.47 -0.93
N GLY A 129 35.06 37.60 -0.22
CA GLY A 129 35.08 38.96 -0.76
C GLY A 129 33.73 39.49 -1.25
N THR A 130 32.65 38.71 -1.15
CA THR A 130 31.31 39.15 -1.57
C THR A 130 30.76 40.20 -0.60
N LYS A 131 30.43 41.38 -1.10
CA LYS A 131 29.82 42.47 -0.31
C LYS A 131 28.35 42.15 -0.04
N TYR A 132 27.88 42.33 1.18
CA TYR A 132 26.50 42.00 1.59
C TYR A 132 25.75 43.15 2.28
N ALA A 133 26.44 44.13 2.84
CA ALA A 133 25.80 45.30 3.46
C ALA A 133 26.61 46.57 3.24
N PHE A 134 25.93 47.71 3.23
CA PHE A 134 26.48 49.05 3.08
C PHE A 134 26.39 49.82 4.40
N ASP A 135 27.49 50.45 4.78
CA ASP A 135 27.69 51.19 6.04
C ASP A 135 27.91 52.70 5.79
N GLY A 136 27.64 53.18 4.58
CA GLY A 136 27.97 54.55 4.19
C GLY A 136 27.15 55.62 4.93
N GLU A 137 25.91 55.34 5.35
CA GLU A 137 25.13 56.32 6.11
C GLU A 137 25.81 56.69 7.42
N ARG A 138 26.19 55.69 8.21
CA ARG A 138 26.88 55.88 9.49
C ARG A 138 28.25 56.53 9.27
N LEU A 139 29.01 56.03 8.30
CA LEU A 139 30.38 56.50 8.04
C LEU A 139 30.41 57.95 7.53
N TYR A 140 29.56 58.31 6.57
CA TYR A 140 29.46 59.69 6.07
C TYR A 140 28.94 60.63 7.16
N THR A 141 27.84 60.28 7.81
CA THR A 141 27.24 61.11 8.87
C THR A 141 28.23 61.40 9.98
N ASN A 142 28.86 60.38 10.54
CA ASN A 142 29.78 60.57 11.67
C ASN A 142 31.05 61.32 11.26
N ALA A 143 31.54 61.13 10.03
CA ALA A 143 32.66 61.91 9.51
C ALA A 143 32.31 63.39 9.34
N ILE A 144 31.13 63.72 8.80
CA ILE A 144 30.62 65.10 8.65
C ILE A 144 30.45 65.75 10.03
N LEU A 145 29.76 65.07 10.96
CA LEU A 145 29.57 65.57 12.32
C LEU A 145 30.91 65.82 13.02
N SER A 146 31.86 64.88 12.88
CA SER A 146 33.18 65.00 13.49
C SER A 146 33.96 66.22 12.98
N VAL A 147 34.02 66.48 11.66
CA VAL A 147 34.78 67.64 11.13
C VAL A 147 34.13 68.99 11.45
N CYS A 148 32.83 68.97 11.76
CA CYS A 148 32.05 70.13 12.24
C CYS A 148 32.03 70.26 13.77
N GLY A 149 32.80 69.45 14.51
CA GLY A 149 32.87 69.52 15.97
C GLY A 149 31.59 69.10 16.69
N ARG A 150 30.75 68.28 16.05
CA ARG A 150 29.50 67.73 16.59
C ARG A 150 29.68 66.29 17.06
N PRO A 151 28.91 65.82 18.05
CA PRO A 151 28.99 64.45 18.52
C PRO A 151 28.53 63.48 17.42
N GLU A 152 29.20 62.32 17.33
CA GLU A 152 28.82 61.24 16.43
C GLU A 152 27.48 60.61 16.84
N LEU A 153 26.73 60.11 15.85
CA LEU A 153 25.50 59.37 16.09
C LEU A 153 25.79 57.89 16.31
N THR A 154 25.02 57.30 17.22
CA THR A 154 24.95 55.85 17.46
C THR A 154 23.62 55.31 16.92
N GLY A 155 23.56 54.00 16.64
CA GLY A 155 22.32 53.34 16.22
C GLY A 155 21.93 53.51 14.74
N ILE A 156 22.83 54.03 13.88
CA ILE A 156 22.61 54.02 12.43
C ILE A 156 22.86 52.60 11.91
N SER A 157 21.80 51.95 11.44
CA SER A 157 21.83 50.56 10.95
C SER A 157 22.55 50.43 9.60
N LEU A 158 23.15 49.25 9.38
CA LEU A 158 23.63 48.85 8.06
C LEU A 158 22.46 48.70 7.08
N ARG A 159 22.72 48.90 5.80
CA ARG A 159 21.75 48.68 4.71
C ARG A 159 22.14 47.41 3.95
N ALA A 160 21.29 46.39 4.02
CA ALA A 160 21.55 45.14 3.30
C ALA A 160 21.57 45.37 1.77
N LEU A 161 22.44 44.63 1.08
CA LEU A 161 22.47 44.58 -0.38
C LEU A 161 21.48 43.54 -0.90
N SER A 162 21.08 43.69 -2.15
CA SER A 162 20.11 42.78 -2.79
C SER A 162 20.53 41.32 -2.65
N GLY A 163 19.64 40.49 -2.13
CA GLY A 163 19.86 39.05 -1.93
C GLY A 163 20.50 38.67 -0.59
N TYR A 164 20.83 39.65 0.25
CA TYR A 164 21.39 39.43 1.58
C TYR A 164 20.61 40.16 2.68
N ASP A 165 20.85 39.77 3.94
CA ASP A 165 20.57 40.60 5.10
C ASP A 165 21.83 41.31 5.61
N THR A 166 21.70 42.08 6.70
CA THR A 166 22.80 42.86 7.30
C THR A 166 23.85 42.03 8.02
N ASP A 167 23.67 40.70 8.09
CA ASP A 167 24.59 39.76 8.73
C ASP A 167 25.33 38.89 7.71
N GLY A 168 24.97 39.01 6.42
CA GLY A 168 25.57 38.27 5.32
C GLY A 168 24.88 36.97 4.96
N ASP A 169 23.70 36.69 5.54
CA ASP A 169 22.90 35.55 5.11
C ASP A 169 22.18 35.86 3.80
N THR A 170 22.09 34.87 2.93
CA THR A 170 21.26 35.00 1.73
C THR A 170 19.79 35.04 2.13
N VAL A 171 19.01 35.89 1.46
CA VAL A 171 17.57 36.03 1.72
C VAL A 171 16.72 35.67 0.51
N MET A 172 15.54 35.13 0.77
CA MET A 172 14.49 34.94 -0.22
C MET A 172 13.20 35.58 0.29
N ALA A 173 12.65 36.53 -0.46
CA ALA A 173 11.48 37.31 -0.05
C ALA A 173 11.63 37.91 1.37
N GLY A 174 12.84 38.41 1.69
CA GLY A 174 13.17 38.99 3.00
C GLY A 174 13.43 37.99 4.13
N ARG A 175 13.31 36.69 3.89
CA ARG A 175 13.55 35.63 4.87
C ARG A 175 14.98 35.09 4.75
N PRO A 176 15.77 35.03 5.83
CA PRO A 176 17.15 34.57 5.77
C PRO A 176 17.26 33.05 5.74
N PHE A 177 18.18 32.56 4.93
CA PHE A 177 18.66 31.18 5.03
C PHE A 177 19.63 31.06 6.19
N MET A 178 19.47 30.02 7.00
CA MET A 178 20.42 29.74 8.08
C MET A 178 21.81 29.34 7.55
N TYR A 179 21.84 28.65 6.41
CA TYR A 179 23.04 28.36 5.62
C TYR A 179 22.65 28.17 4.14
N PRO A 180 23.60 28.27 3.20
CA PRO A 180 23.32 28.11 1.78
C PRO A 180 22.59 26.81 1.47
N ARG A 181 21.61 26.86 0.56
CA ARG A 181 20.85 25.67 0.11
C ARG A 181 21.82 24.57 -0.33
N ILE A 182 21.61 23.37 0.21
CA ILE A 182 22.31 22.15 -0.23
C ILE A 182 21.39 21.44 -1.23
N GLU A 183 21.89 21.06 -2.40
CA GLU A 183 21.08 20.24 -3.30
C GLU A 183 21.03 18.80 -2.81
N ARG A 184 19.90 18.12 -3.03
CA ARG A 184 19.74 16.70 -2.64
C ARG A 184 20.89 15.84 -3.17
N LYS A 185 21.38 16.10 -4.39
CA LYS A 185 22.49 15.38 -5.03
C LYS A 185 23.83 15.54 -4.29
N ASP A 186 23.98 16.55 -3.44
CA ASP A 186 25.21 16.84 -2.69
C ASP A 186 25.17 16.31 -1.25
N VAL A 187 24.02 15.81 -0.78
CA VAL A 187 23.87 15.23 0.56
C VAL A 187 24.49 13.84 0.63
N GLN A 188 25.40 13.63 1.59
CA GLN A 188 26.00 12.34 1.94
C GLN A 188 25.33 11.70 3.16
N THR A 189 25.12 12.47 4.24
CA THR A 189 24.37 12.02 5.42
C THR A 189 23.53 13.13 6.03
N ILE A 190 22.45 12.73 6.70
CA ILE A 190 21.68 13.58 7.62
C ILE A 190 21.56 12.80 8.92
N THR A 191 21.98 13.40 10.03
CA THR A 191 21.80 12.84 11.38
C THR A 191 20.90 13.76 12.16
N VAL A 192 19.88 13.21 12.80
CA VAL A 192 18.94 13.93 13.65
C VAL A 192 19.01 13.31 15.03
N VAL A 193 19.20 14.16 16.04
CA VAL A 193 19.11 13.81 17.46
C VAL A 193 17.96 14.63 18.04
N ASN A 194 16.97 13.97 18.65
CA ASN A 194 15.80 14.60 19.25
C ASN A 194 15.31 13.80 20.48
N GLU A 195 14.16 14.15 21.05
CA GLU A 195 13.60 13.47 22.23
C GLU A 195 13.27 11.97 21.99
N HIS A 196 13.13 11.56 20.73
CA HIS A 196 12.87 10.17 20.34
C HIS A 196 14.15 9.36 20.07
N GLY A 197 15.32 9.96 20.26
CA GLY A 197 16.63 9.32 20.06
C GLY A 197 17.39 9.91 18.87
N SER A 198 18.21 9.07 18.24
CA SER A 198 19.06 9.49 17.13
C SER A 198 18.84 8.58 15.93
N TYR A 199 18.74 9.19 14.74
CA TYR A 199 18.68 8.44 13.49
C TYR A 199 19.50 9.11 12.40
N LYS A 200 19.95 8.29 11.46
CA LYS A 200 20.84 8.72 10.39
C LYS A 200 20.37 8.19 9.05
N VAL A 201 20.27 9.10 8.09
CA VAL A 201 20.14 8.80 6.68
C VAL A 201 21.51 8.88 6.03
N TYR A 202 21.85 7.93 5.17
CA TYR A 202 23.09 7.95 4.40
C TYR A 202 22.85 7.58 2.94
N ARG A 203 23.71 8.11 2.06
CA ARG A 203 23.80 7.73 0.66
C ARG A 203 24.81 6.59 0.47
N ASP A 204 24.41 5.53 -0.20
CA ASP A 204 25.30 4.42 -0.57
C ASP A 204 26.10 4.69 -1.87
N SER A 205 26.93 3.72 -2.28
CA SER A 205 27.73 3.82 -3.50
C SER A 205 26.91 3.84 -4.80
N ASN A 206 25.64 3.45 -4.76
CA ASN A 206 24.72 3.44 -5.90
C ASN A 206 23.84 4.71 -5.96
N ASN A 207 24.16 5.73 -5.15
CA ASN A 207 23.39 6.96 -4.98
C ASN A 207 21.96 6.75 -4.43
N GLN A 208 21.73 5.64 -3.72
CA GLN A 208 20.48 5.38 -3.03
C GLN A 208 20.59 5.78 -1.57
N PHE A 209 19.50 6.29 -1.01
CA PHE A 209 19.42 6.69 0.40
C PHE A 209 18.78 5.59 1.24
N TYR A 210 19.33 5.37 2.42
CA TYR A 210 18.81 4.44 3.42
C TYR A 210 18.87 5.07 4.81
N PHE A 211 18.00 4.60 5.70
CA PHE A 211 18.16 4.80 7.13
C PHE A 211 19.16 3.75 7.67
N GLU A 212 20.07 4.18 8.54
CA GLU A 212 21.05 3.31 9.18
C GLU A 212 20.35 2.22 10.00
N GLY A 213 20.69 0.94 9.74
CA GLY A 213 20.04 -0.22 10.37
C GLY A 213 18.70 -0.63 9.74
N ALA A 214 18.27 0.02 8.65
CA ALA A 214 16.99 -0.22 7.98
C ALA A 214 17.18 -0.37 6.45
N LYS A 215 18.32 -0.89 5.99
CA LYS A 215 18.63 -0.92 4.55
C LYS A 215 17.65 -1.78 3.73
N VAL A 216 17.13 -2.85 4.32
CA VAL A 216 16.14 -3.75 3.70
C VAL A 216 14.70 -3.28 3.89
N VAL A 217 14.49 -2.24 4.71
CA VAL A 217 13.18 -1.69 5.04
C VAL A 217 12.87 -0.53 4.10
N THR A 218 11.69 -0.56 3.51
CA THR A 218 11.19 0.53 2.68
C THR A 218 10.76 1.72 3.54
N TYR A 219 11.01 2.94 3.06
CA TYR A 219 10.54 4.17 3.69
C TYR A 219 9.46 4.87 2.86
N ASP A 220 8.72 5.76 3.51
CA ASP A 220 7.78 6.66 2.86
C ASP A 220 8.52 7.76 2.09
N ALA A 221 8.32 7.77 0.76
CA ALA A 221 9.04 8.66 -0.13
C ALA A 221 8.70 10.15 0.07
N GLU A 222 7.47 10.47 0.49
CA GLU A 222 7.04 11.84 0.74
C GLU A 222 7.63 12.36 2.04
N MET A 223 7.52 11.58 3.12
CA MET A 223 8.12 11.95 4.41
C MET A 223 9.65 12.05 4.31
N PHE A 224 10.27 11.15 3.54
CA PHE A 224 11.71 11.24 3.26
C PHE A 224 12.09 12.51 2.48
N ALA A 225 11.29 12.90 1.48
CA ALA A 225 11.51 14.14 0.75
C ALA A 225 11.40 15.36 1.68
N ASN A 226 10.41 15.35 2.59
CA ASN A 226 10.25 16.41 3.59
C ASN A 226 11.43 16.49 4.54
N LEU A 227 11.96 15.36 5.02
CA LEU A 227 13.19 15.33 5.83
C LEU A 227 14.36 15.97 5.09
N ILE A 228 14.60 15.58 3.83
CA ILE A 228 15.69 16.13 3.01
C ILE A 228 15.53 17.64 2.84
N VAL A 229 14.35 18.12 2.47
CA VAL A 229 14.10 19.55 2.24
C VAL A 229 14.32 20.35 3.52
N ASN A 230 13.71 19.94 4.64
CA ASN A 230 13.82 20.65 5.90
C ASN A 230 15.22 20.57 6.53
N SER A 231 16.06 19.63 6.09
CA SER A 231 17.47 19.54 6.48
C SER A 231 18.43 20.25 5.50
N THR A 232 17.99 20.71 4.33
CA THR A 232 18.90 21.25 3.29
C THR A 232 18.51 22.64 2.79
N TYR A 233 17.28 23.06 3.08
CA TYR A 233 16.68 24.32 2.67
C TYR A 233 16.09 25.03 3.91
N VAL A 234 16.96 25.47 4.81
CA VAL A 234 16.54 25.97 6.13
C VAL A 234 16.26 27.47 6.06
N LEU A 235 15.03 27.80 5.66
CA LEU A 235 14.55 29.17 5.51
C LEU A 235 13.86 29.67 6.78
N ALA A 236 14.50 30.57 7.52
CA ALA A 236 13.94 31.13 8.74
C ALA A 236 12.81 32.13 8.45
N THR A 237 11.89 32.33 9.38
CA THR A 237 10.89 33.42 9.31
C THR A 237 11.50 34.78 9.66
N GLY A 238 12.60 34.78 10.41
CA GLY A 238 13.37 35.96 10.78
C GLY A 238 14.49 35.63 11.77
N LYS A 239 15.08 36.68 12.34
CA LYS A 239 16.11 36.62 13.39
C LYS A 239 15.71 37.48 14.59
N ILE A 240 16.25 37.15 15.75
CA ILE A 240 16.16 38.01 16.94
C ILE A 240 17.22 39.10 16.85
N SER A 241 16.78 40.37 16.89
CA SER A 241 17.63 41.55 16.69
C SER A 241 18.58 41.81 17.86
N GLU A 242 18.10 41.57 19.08
CA GLU A 242 18.84 41.79 20.34
C GLU A 242 18.66 40.56 21.23
N PRO A 243 19.36 39.46 20.95
CA PRO A 243 19.17 38.23 21.70
C PRO A 243 19.66 38.36 23.14
N MET A 244 18.92 37.75 24.07
CA MET A 244 19.40 37.47 25.43
C MET A 244 20.46 36.36 25.40
N GLY A 245 20.88 35.87 26.57
CA GLY A 245 21.75 34.68 26.64
C GLY A 245 21.11 33.45 25.96
N MET A 246 21.95 32.59 25.38
CA MET A 246 21.54 31.41 24.59
C MET A 246 20.67 30.44 25.40
N GLU A 247 20.88 30.39 26.72
CA GLU A 247 20.13 29.57 27.68
C GLU A 247 18.64 29.90 27.72
N VAL A 248 18.27 31.17 27.47
CA VAL A 248 16.86 31.60 27.41
C VAL A 248 16.12 30.90 26.28
N TYR A 249 16.85 30.57 25.21
CA TYR A 249 16.31 29.97 24.01
C TYR A 249 16.56 28.47 23.93
N GLY A 250 17.24 27.87 24.91
CA GLY A 250 17.64 26.45 24.87
C GLY A 250 18.68 26.15 23.78
N LEU A 251 19.63 27.08 23.57
CA LEU A 251 20.65 27.01 22.52
C LEU A 251 22.10 27.03 23.07
N ASP A 252 22.25 26.98 24.39
CA ASP A 252 23.53 27.01 25.11
C ASP A 252 24.23 25.64 25.16
N ASP A 253 23.49 24.54 25.01
CA ASP A 253 24.00 23.18 25.03
C ASP A 253 23.26 22.27 24.02
N GLU A 254 24.02 21.47 23.27
CA GLU A 254 23.46 20.48 22.33
C GLU A 254 22.73 19.35 23.06
N GLU A 255 23.14 18.98 24.29
CA GLU A 255 22.48 17.93 25.07
C GLU A 255 21.09 18.35 25.58
N ASN A 256 20.91 19.66 25.81
CA ASN A 256 19.64 20.23 26.30
C ASN A 256 18.78 20.83 25.16
N ALA A 257 19.27 20.80 23.93
CA ALA A 257 18.55 21.27 22.77
C ALA A 257 17.34 20.36 22.47
N THR A 258 16.28 20.95 21.90
CA THR A 258 15.11 20.19 21.42
C THR A 258 15.50 19.21 20.31
N ALA A 259 16.39 19.64 19.40
CA ALA A 259 16.99 18.75 18.43
C ALA A 259 18.32 19.28 17.89
N VAL A 260 19.16 18.37 17.41
CA VAL A 260 20.39 18.68 16.67
C VAL A 260 20.34 17.98 15.33
N ILE A 261 20.45 18.76 14.25
CA ILE A 261 20.46 18.25 12.88
C ILE A 261 21.84 18.50 12.27
N THR A 262 22.48 17.43 11.83
CA THR A 262 23.78 17.48 11.17
C THR A 262 23.66 16.95 9.75
N VAL A 263 23.98 17.79 8.77
CA VAL A 263 24.08 17.41 7.35
C VAL A 263 25.54 17.39 6.94
N VAL A 264 25.98 16.25 6.39
CA VAL A 264 27.30 16.13 5.77
C VAL A 264 27.11 15.99 4.26
N THR A 265 27.83 16.82 3.51
CA THR A 265 27.82 16.80 2.05
C THR A 265 28.87 15.85 1.49
N ILE A 266 28.81 15.54 0.19
CA ILE A 266 29.74 14.62 -0.49
C ILE A 266 31.18 15.15 -0.46
N ASP A 267 31.37 16.46 -0.50
CA ASP A 267 32.66 17.14 -0.34
C ASP A 267 33.11 17.25 1.14
N LYS A 268 32.39 16.59 2.05
CA LYS A 268 32.68 16.46 3.49
C LYS A 268 32.52 17.77 4.26
N VAL A 269 31.79 18.75 3.72
CA VAL A 269 31.37 19.92 4.48
C VAL A 269 30.26 19.50 5.46
N THR A 270 30.38 19.97 6.70
CA THR A 270 29.42 19.66 7.77
C THR A 270 28.63 20.92 8.12
N HIS A 271 27.30 20.79 8.11
CA HIS A 271 26.35 21.81 8.50
C HIS A 271 25.59 21.32 9.73
N LYS A 272 25.63 22.09 10.82
CA LYS A 272 24.93 21.74 12.06
C LYS A 272 23.94 22.83 12.48
N ILE A 273 22.71 22.41 12.74
CA ILE A 273 21.61 23.21 13.27
C ILE A 273 21.31 22.73 14.67
N ILE A 274 21.19 23.67 15.60
CA ILE A 274 20.74 23.43 16.98
C ILE A 274 19.35 24.06 17.09
N ILE A 275 18.34 23.26 17.43
CA ILE A 275 16.96 23.70 17.64
C ILE A 275 16.71 23.73 19.14
N GLY A 276 16.38 24.91 19.65
CA GLY A 276 16.07 25.16 21.05
C GLY A 276 14.57 25.19 21.30
N ASN A 277 14.16 25.98 22.30
CA ASN A 277 12.79 26.07 22.78
C ASN A 277 11.80 26.53 21.69
N LYS A 278 10.57 26.04 21.80
CA LYS A 278 9.44 26.56 21.01
C LYS A 278 9.06 27.97 21.49
N THR A 279 8.68 28.86 20.58
CA THR A 279 8.19 30.19 20.92
C THR A 279 6.89 30.10 21.72
N SER A 280 6.61 31.11 22.54
CA SER A 280 5.43 31.14 23.43
C SER A 280 4.09 31.12 22.68
N ASP A 281 4.07 31.62 21.43
CA ASP A 281 2.91 31.55 20.54
C ASP A 281 2.80 30.20 19.79
N GLY A 282 3.78 29.31 19.96
CA GLY A 282 3.86 27.99 19.34
C GLY A 282 4.14 27.99 17.84
N ARG A 283 4.43 29.14 17.22
CA ARG A 283 4.57 29.23 15.75
C ARG A 283 5.96 28.88 15.24
N ASN A 284 7.00 29.08 16.05
CA ASN A 284 8.37 28.86 15.65
C ASN A 284 9.16 28.11 16.73
N TYR A 285 10.33 27.60 16.35
CA TYR A 285 11.41 27.24 17.26
C TYR A 285 12.54 28.25 17.15
N TYR A 286 13.21 28.53 18.26
CA TYR A 286 14.50 29.20 18.22
C TYR A 286 15.54 28.23 17.68
N ALA A 287 16.43 28.68 16.81
CA ALA A 287 17.47 27.85 16.25
C ALA A 287 18.75 28.62 15.98
N LYS A 288 19.88 27.92 15.99
CA LYS A 288 21.21 28.47 15.74
C LYS A 288 21.98 27.59 14.75
N TYR A 289 22.71 28.22 13.84
CA TYR A 289 23.77 27.55 13.08
C TYR A 289 25.03 27.52 13.92
N HIS A 290 25.66 26.34 14.10
CA HIS A 290 26.69 26.15 15.12
C HIS A 290 27.89 27.13 15.09
N THR A 291 28.22 27.71 13.92
CA THR A 291 29.32 28.69 13.78
C THR A 291 28.88 30.16 13.82
N LYS A 292 27.59 30.45 13.91
CA LYS A 292 27.04 31.83 13.85
C LYS A 292 26.37 32.17 15.17
N ASP A 293 26.54 33.38 15.67
CA ASP A 293 25.92 33.82 16.93
C ASP A 293 24.51 34.40 16.77
N PHE A 294 23.87 34.18 15.61
CA PHE A 294 22.50 34.61 15.36
C PHE A 294 21.48 33.57 15.83
N ILE A 295 20.36 34.06 16.35
CA ILE A 295 19.20 33.25 16.73
C ILE A 295 18.11 33.44 15.68
N TYR A 296 17.81 32.36 14.97
CA TYR A 296 16.81 32.29 13.91
C TYR A 296 15.48 31.78 14.46
N LEU A 297 14.41 32.11 13.75
CA LEU A 297 13.07 31.58 13.99
C LEU A 297 12.72 30.59 12.88
N LEU A 298 12.55 29.31 13.21
CA LEU A 298 12.17 28.27 12.25
C LEU A 298 10.70 27.89 12.41
N PRO A 299 9.91 27.75 11.32
CA PRO A 299 8.50 27.35 11.42
C PRO A 299 8.31 26.02 12.16
N ALA A 300 7.48 26.02 13.21
CA ALA A 300 7.28 24.83 14.03
C ALA A 300 6.60 23.69 13.27
N ALA A 301 5.58 24.00 12.47
CA ALA A 301 4.80 23.00 11.74
C ALA A 301 5.65 22.17 10.75
N GLU A 302 6.62 22.81 10.09
CA GLU A 302 7.51 22.15 9.13
C GLU A 302 8.49 21.21 9.85
N LEU A 303 9.07 21.66 10.96
CA LEU A 303 10.02 20.88 11.75
C LEU A 303 9.37 19.68 12.44
N GLU A 304 8.19 19.87 13.04
CA GLU A 304 7.47 18.81 13.73
C GLU A 304 7.03 17.69 12.78
N ALA A 305 6.60 18.04 11.58
CA ALA A 305 6.21 17.07 10.57
C ALA A 305 7.40 16.35 9.92
N ALA A 306 8.60 16.96 9.89
CA ALA A 306 9.68 16.50 9.04
C ALA A 306 10.98 16.11 9.73
N LEU A 307 11.24 16.52 10.98
CA LEU A 307 12.53 16.31 11.67
C LEU A 307 12.40 15.96 13.15
N LEU A 308 11.36 16.45 13.84
CA LEU A 308 11.25 16.24 15.29
C LEU A 308 10.53 14.93 15.65
N GLY A 309 10.08 14.15 14.65
CA GLY A 309 9.45 12.84 14.87
C GLY A 309 10.46 11.69 15.05
N PRO A 310 9.99 10.50 15.46
CA PRO A 310 10.81 9.31 15.54
C PRO A 310 11.12 8.74 14.15
N VAL A 311 12.22 8.00 14.03
CA VAL A 311 12.62 7.35 12.77
C VAL A 311 11.55 6.42 12.20
N HIS A 312 10.76 5.77 13.07
CA HIS A 312 9.72 4.83 12.66
C HIS A 312 8.63 5.47 11.80
N SER A 313 8.40 6.78 11.94
CA SER A 313 7.42 7.50 11.11
C SER A 313 7.80 7.55 9.64
N TYR A 314 9.09 7.39 9.30
CA TYR A 314 9.53 7.34 7.91
C TYR A 314 9.49 5.93 7.32
N LEU A 315 9.34 4.88 8.12
CA LEU A 315 9.44 3.49 7.67
C LEU A 315 8.05 2.92 7.33
N ARG A 316 7.99 2.00 6.38
CA ARG A 316 6.77 1.28 6.00
C ARG A 316 6.81 -0.17 6.44
N ALA A 317 5.72 -0.62 7.04
CA ALA A 317 5.55 -2.00 7.52
C ALA A 317 5.09 -2.94 6.39
N ASN A 318 5.97 -3.17 5.41
CA ASN A 318 5.73 -4.16 4.36
C ASN A 318 5.98 -5.58 4.90
N LEU A 319 4.93 -6.41 4.94
CA LEU A 319 4.95 -7.71 5.62
C LEU A 319 4.91 -8.90 4.67
N VAL A 320 4.62 -8.71 3.38
CA VAL A 320 4.24 -9.85 2.53
C VAL A 320 4.93 -9.88 1.18
N TYR A 321 5.14 -11.10 0.66
CA TYR A 321 5.37 -11.30 -0.77
C TYR A 321 4.02 -11.27 -1.48
N GLY A 322 3.55 -10.05 -1.74
CA GLY A 322 2.15 -9.82 -2.08
C GLY A 322 1.76 -10.12 -3.52
N ILE A 323 0.47 -10.35 -3.71
CA ILE A 323 -0.15 -10.45 -5.03
C ILE A 323 -0.24 -9.08 -5.71
N SER A 324 -0.30 -9.07 -7.05
CA SER A 324 -0.37 -7.84 -7.84
C SER A 324 -1.74 -7.58 -8.47
N SER A 325 -2.59 -8.62 -8.54
CA SER A 325 -3.91 -8.57 -9.15
C SER A 325 -4.84 -9.64 -8.56
N THR A 326 -6.15 -9.49 -8.76
CA THR A 326 -7.14 -10.50 -8.34
C THR A 326 -6.95 -11.84 -9.06
N GLU A 327 -6.38 -11.86 -10.26
CA GLU A 327 -6.08 -13.10 -11.00
C GLU A 327 -4.99 -13.94 -10.32
N ASP A 328 -4.15 -13.31 -9.50
CA ASP A 328 -3.11 -14.01 -8.74
C ASP A 328 -3.66 -14.77 -7.53
N LEU A 329 -4.91 -14.52 -7.10
CA LEU A 329 -5.50 -15.19 -5.95
C LEU A 329 -5.53 -16.70 -6.12
N LEU A 330 -5.89 -17.20 -7.31
CA LEU A 330 -5.91 -18.64 -7.60
C LEU A 330 -4.50 -19.27 -7.74
N LYS A 331 -3.44 -18.54 -7.37
CA LYS A 331 -2.08 -19.05 -7.23
C LYS A 331 -1.60 -19.02 -5.78
N VAL A 332 -2.44 -18.55 -4.85
CA VAL A 332 -2.18 -18.55 -3.41
C VAL A 332 -2.66 -19.89 -2.84
N ASP A 333 -1.71 -20.71 -2.40
CA ASP A 333 -1.94 -22.07 -1.91
C ASP A 333 -1.30 -22.27 -0.53
N ASN A 334 -1.44 -23.47 0.05
CA ASN A 334 -0.82 -23.86 1.32
C ASN A 334 -1.05 -22.83 2.44
N ILE A 335 -2.28 -22.32 2.55
CA ILE A 335 -2.63 -21.33 3.57
C ILE A 335 -2.73 -22.04 4.92
N VAL A 336 -2.01 -21.52 5.91
CA VAL A 336 -2.01 -22.00 7.29
C VAL A 336 -2.35 -20.85 8.21
N LEU A 337 -3.23 -21.08 9.17
CA LEU A 337 -3.53 -20.14 10.24
C LEU A 337 -3.49 -20.90 11.57
N ASP A 338 -2.43 -20.69 12.33
CA ASP A 338 -2.20 -21.29 13.64
C ASP A 338 -2.69 -20.35 14.74
N TYR A 339 -3.64 -20.83 15.52
CA TYR A 339 -4.08 -20.20 16.77
C TYR A 339 -3.26 -20.84 17.89
N ILE A 340 -2.08 -20.27 18.13
CA ILE A 340 -0.99 -20.93 18.85
C ILE A 340 -1.38 -21.22 20.30
N LYS A 341 -2.14 -20.32 20.93
CA LYS A 341 -2.56 -20.46 22.32
C LYS A 341 -3.70 -21.45 22.50
N GLU A 342 -4.61 -21.48 21.53
CA GLU A 342 -5.77 -22.35 21.51
C GLU A 342 -5.42 -23.77 21.03
N GLY A 343 -4.28 -23.92 20.35
CA GLY A 343 -3.70 -25.22 19.98
C GLY A 343 -4.34 -25.84 18.75
N TYR A 344 -4.92 -25.03 17.85
CA TYR A 344 -5.53 -25.50 16.62
C TYR A 344 -5.04 -24.74 15.39
N THR A 345 -5.13 -25.42 14.24
CA THR A 345 -4.65 -24.92 12.95
C THR A 345 -5.74 -25.04 11.90
N LEU A 346 -6.01 -23.94 11.20
CA LEU A 346 -6.75 -23.98 9.93
C LEU A 346 -5.76 -24.21 8.79
N LYS A 347 -6.09 -25.16 7.90
CA LYS A 347 -5.33 -25.39 6.66
C LYS A 347 -6.26 -25.28 5.47
N ALA A 348 -5.92 -24.40 4.54
CA ALA A 348 -6.64 -24.23 3.29
C ALA A 348 -5.70 -24.40 2.10
N ASN A 349 -6.11 -25.20 1.14
CA ASN A 349 -5.33 -25.46 -0.07
C ASN A 349 -6.21 -25.22 -1.28
N ILE A 350 -5.61 -24.82 -2.39
CA ILE A 350 -6.33 -24.72 -3.65
C ILE A 350 -6.93 -26.10 -3.98
N HIS A 351 -8.20 -26.11 -4.35
CA HIS A 351 -8.83 -27.33 -4.85
C HIS A 351 -8.79 -27.32 -6.39
N ALA A 352 -8.15 -28.32 -6.97
CA ALA A 352 -8.37 -28.68 -8.38
C ALA A 352 -9.37 -29.83 -8.45
N ARG A 353 -10.12 -29.94 -9.55
CA ARG A 353 -10.99 -31.09 -9.81
C ARG A 353 -10.24 -32.26 -10.43
N MET A 354 -9.11 -31.95 -11.05
CA MET A 354 -8.18 -32.94 -11.58
C MET A 354 -6.78 -32.35 -11.64
N PHE A 355 -5.79 -33.14 -11.29
CA PHE A 355 -4.38 -32.84 -11.57
C PHE A 355 -3.89 -33.73 -12.71
N VAL A 356 -2.95 -33.20 -13.49
CA VAL A 356 -2.34 -33.92 -14.62
C VAL A 356 -0.84 -33.92 -14.47
N SER A 357 -0.19 -34.94 -15.00
CA SER A 357 1.27 -35.02 -14.98
C SER A 357 1.90 -33.89 -15.81
N GLY A 358 3.02 -33.32 -15.35
CA GLY A 358 3.70 -32.22 -16.04
C GLY A 358 4.24 -32.56 -17.44
N ASN A 359 4.30 -33.84 -17.80
CA ASN A 359 4.66 -34.32 -19.14
C ASN A 359 3.44 -34.56 -20.05
N LEU A 360 2.21 -34.34 -19.59
CA LEU A 360 1.00 -34.47 -20.40
C LEU A 360 0.91 -33.33 -21.41
N SER A 361 0.58 -33.67 -22.65
CA SER A 361 0.40 -32.72 -23.76
C SER A 361 -0.99 -32.88 -24.37
N PRO A 362 -1.89 -31.89 -24.27
CA PRO A 362 -3.22 -31.99 -24.86
C PRO A 362 -3.15 -31.94 -26.39
N PHE A 363 -4.11 -32.61 -27.05
CA PHE A 363 -4.33 -32.50 -28.48
C PHE A 363 -4.97 -31.14 -28.78
N GLY A 364 -4.24 -30.27 -29.47
CA GLY A 364 -4.70 -28.91 -29.77
C GLY A 364 -4.75 -28.02 -28.53
N LYS A 365 -5.67 -27.03 -28.53
CA LYS A 365 -5.89 -26.11 -27.40
C LYS A 365 -7.01 -26.57 -26.45
N THR A 366 -7.41 -27.84 -26.53
CA THR A 366 -8.47 -28.39 -25.70
C THR A 366 -7.99 -28.52 -24.26
N ASP A 367 -8.75 -27.97 -23.32
CA ASP A 367 -8.49 -28.16 -21.90
C ASP A 367 -9.02 -29.54 -21.45
N ILE A 368 -8.09 -30.49 -21.34
CA ILE A 368 -8.38 -31.87 -20.93
C ILE A 368 -8.98 -31.92 -19.52
N VAL A 369 -8.57 -31.03 -18.62
CA VAL A 369 -9.09 -30.99 -17.25
C VAL A 369 -10.56 -30.60 -17.27
N THR A 370 -10.90 -29.50 -17.96
CA THR A 370 -12.29 -29.03 -18.08
C THR A 370 -13.20 -30.12 -18.67
N MET A 371 -12.78 -30.76 -19.75
CA MET A 371 -13.60 -31.79 -20.39
C MET A 371 -13.88 -33.00 -19.49
N LEU A 372 -12.86 -33.53 -18.80
CA LEU A 372 -13.03 -34.71 -17.94
C LEU A 372 -13.85 -34.40 -16.69
N THR A 373 -13.83 -33.15 -16.28
CA THR A 373 -14.58 -32.63 -15.15
C THR A 373 -16.06 -32.50 -15.44
N ASP A 374 -16.43 -32.02 -16.63
CA ASP A 374 -17.83 -31.81 -17.01
C ASP A 374 -18.60 -33.12 -17.28
N ARG A 375 -17.91 -34.27 -17.17
CA ARG A 375 -18.46 -35.63 -17.30
C ARG A 375 -19.46 -35.74 -18.43
N VAL A 376 -19.01 -35.32 -19.60
CA VAL A 376 -19.87 -35.21 -20.78
C VAL A 376 -20.43 -36.58 -21.20
N SER A 377 -19.85 -37.68 -20.68
CA SER A 377 -20.28 -39.08 -20.84
C SER A 377 -20.81 -39.35 -22.25
N PHE A 378 -19.89 -39.37 -23.21
CA PHE A 378 -20.24 -39.26 -24.62
C PHE A 378 -21.22 -40.36 -25.06
N SER A 379 -22.40 -39.95 -25.52
CA SER A 379 -23.47 -40.85 -25.97
C SER A 379 -23.87 -40.52 -27.41
N GLY A 380 -23.10 -40.99 -28.38
CA GLY A 380 -23.39 -40.74 -29.80
C GLY A 380 -22.44 -41.43 -30.76
N THR A 381 -22.65 -41.19 -32.06
CA THR A 381 -21.67 -41.53 -33.10
C THR A 381 -20.75 -40.33 -33.31
N TYR A 382 -19.44 -40.56 -33.36
CA TYR A 382 -18.48 -39.53 -33.75
C TYR A 382 -17.98 -39.80 -35.18
N THR A 383 -17.59 -38.74 -35.90
CA THR A 383 -17.04 -38.86 -37.28
C THR A 383 -15.55 -38.55 -37.33
N ASN A 384 -15.11 -37.52 -36.60
CA ASN A 384 -13.73 -37.06 -36.50
C ASN A 384 -13.51 -36.55 -35.05
N TRP A 385 -12.78 -37.30 -34.21
CA TRP A 385 -12.62 -36.91 -32.81
C TRP A 385 -11.83 -35.60 -32.60
N PRO A 386 -10.80 -35.24 -33.40
CA PRO A 386 -10.19 -33.91 -33.37
C PRO A 386 -11.13 -32.71 -33.44
N GLU A 387 -12.29 -32.86 -34.07
CA GLU A 387 -13.30 -31.80 -34.22
C GLU A 387 -14.40 -31.88 -33.15
N SER A 388 -14.37 -32.91 -32.30
CA SER A 388 -15.34 -33.07 -31.21
C SER A 388 -15.02 -32.12 -30.06
N GLN A 389 -16.04 -31.41 -29.58
CA GLN A 389 -15.92 -30.59 -28.37
C GLN A 389 -16.00 -31.41 -27.07
N THR A 390 -16.30 -32.70 -27.17
CA THR A 390 -16.60 -33.59 -26.02
C THR A 390 -15.58 -34.71 -25.83
N LEU A 391 -14.60 -34.82 -26.74
CA LEU A 391 -13.55 -35.85 -26.70
C LEU A 391 -12.19 -35.17 -26.68
N GLY A 392 -11.33 -35.62 -25.78
CA GLY A 392 -10.09 -34.93 -25.45
C GLY A 392 -8.94 -35.90 -25.55
N GLY A 393 -8.04 -35.60 -26.47
CA GLY A 393 -6.83 -36.38 -26.69
C GLY A 393 -5.66 -35.81 -25.91
N PHE A 394 -4.79 -36.67 -25.39
CA PHE A 394 -3.50 -36.25 -24.86
C PHE A 394 -2.41 -37.25 -25.21
N THR A 395 -1.17 -36.77 -25.18
CA THR A 395 0.05 -37.55 -25.39
C THR A 395 1.09 -37.23 -24.31
N SER A 396 2.25 -37.88 -24.39
CA SER A 396 3.39 -37.68 -23.49
C SER A 396 4.50 -36.90 -24.20
N ASN A 397 4.94 -35.79 -23.61
CA ASN A 397 6.03 -34.97 -24.17
C ASN A 397 7.42 -35.61 -24.02
N ASP A 398 7.60 -36.50 -23.05
CA ASP A 398 8.88 -37.14 -22.75
C ASP A 398 8.87 -38.67 -22.94
N GLY A 399 7.75 -39.23 -23.42
CA GLY A 399 7.56 -40.66 -23.67
C GLY A 399 7.39 -41.51 -22.40
N LYS A 400 7.35 -40.90 -21.21
CA LYS A 400 7.01 -41.59 -19.97
C LYS A 400 5.49 -41.66 -19.79
N ASN A 401 5.04 -42.51 -18.87
CA ASN A 401 3.62 -42.60 -18.51
C ASN A 401 3.12 -41.21 -18.06
N VAL A 402 1.91 -40.89 -18.47
CA VAL A 402 1.18 -39.72 -17.97
C VAL A 402 0.17 -40.16 -16.92
N TYR A 403 -0.25 -39.26 -16.05
CA TYR A 403 -1.32 -39.57 -15.10
C TYR A 403 -2.40 -38.50 -15.10
N LEU A 404 -3.60 -38.96 -14.72
CA LEU A 404 -4.72 -38.14 -14.32
C LEU A 404 -5.00 -38.45 -12.84
N GLU A 405 -5.11 -37.42 -12.02
CA GLU A 405 -5.34 -37.55 -10.59
C GLU A 405 -6.63 -36.86 -10.20
N ALA A 406 -7.54 -37.63 -9.63
CA ALA A 406 -8.80 -37.18 -9.07
C ALA A 406 -8.64 -37.00 -7.55
N PRO A 407 -8.70 -35.77 -7.01
CA PRO A 407 -8.95 -35.57 -5.59
C PRO A 407 -10.38 -36.01 -5.27
N LEU A 408 -10.57 -36.61 -4.10
CA LEU A 408 -11.85 -37.13 -3.64
C LEU A 408 -12.38 -36.25 -2.52
N TYR A 409 -13.61 -35.77 -2.67
CA TYR A 409 -14.36 -35.01 -1.66
C TYR A 409 -15.04 -35.94 -0.65
N ILE A 410 -15.56 -37.08 -1.11
CA ILE A 410 -16.27 -38.05 -0.28
C ILE A 410 -15.43 -39.32 -0.14
N TYR A 411 -15.40 -39.88 1.06
CA TYR A 411 -15.04 -41.27 1.33
C TYR A 411 -16.29 -42.00 1.83
N GLY A 412 -16.51 -43.23 1.37
CA GLY A 412 -17.66 -44.02 1.78
C GLY A 412 -17.36 -44.88 3.01
N ASP A 413 -18.40 -45.23 3.78
CA ASP A 413 -18.30 -46.03 5.01
C ASP A 413 -17.87 -47.49 4.73
N GLU A 414 -18.27 -48.08 3.59
CA GLU A 414 -17.85 -49.42 3.18
C GLU A 414 -16.52 -49.40 2.42
N GLY A 415 -16.16 -48.24 1.86
CA GLY A 415 -14.89 -48.01 1.17
C GLY A 415 -14.78 -48.73 -0.17
N ASN A 416 -15.91 -49.01 -0.84
CA ASN A 416 -15.97 -49.68 -2.14
C ASN A 416 -15.92 -48.66 -3.28
N TYR A 417 -14.77 -48.53 -3.93
CA TYR A 417 -14.54 -47.55 -4.99
C TYR A 417 -14.74 -48.18 -6.37
N THR A 418 -15.44 -47.47 -7.25
CA THR A 418 -15.56 -47.78 -8.67
C THR A 418 -15.00 -46.62 -9.49
N VAL A 419 -13.99 -46.91 -10.30
CA VAL A 419 -13.37 -45.93 -11.20
C VAL A 419 -13.81 -46.24 -12.62
N SER A 420 -14.28 -45.24 -13.35
CA SER A 420 -14.76 -45.40 -14.72
C SER A 420 -14.26 -44.32 -15.67
N PHE A 421 -13.93 -44.73 -16.89
CA PHE A 421 -13.48 -43.87 -17.97
C PHE A 421 -13.83 -44.50 -19.33
N GLY A 422 -14.24 -43.70 -20.30
CA GLY A 422 -14.38 -44.13 -21.70
C GLY A 422 -13.12 -43.85 -22.48
N ILE A 423 -12.66 -44.85 -23.23
CA ILE A 423 -11.52 -44.72 -24.15
C ILE A 423 -12.02 -44.79 -25.58
N LEU A 424 -11.57 -43.86 -26.41
CA LEU A 424 -11.76 -43.90 -27.84
C LEU A 424 -10.58 -44.59 -28.56
N LYS A 425 -10.91 -45.47 -29.51
CA LYS A 425 -9.95 -46.01 -30.48
C LYS A 425 -10.29 -45.54 -31.90
N ASP A 426 -9.39 -44.75 -32.47
CA ASP A 426 -9.45 -44.29 -33.86
C ASP A 426 -8.05 -44.28 -34.49
N GLU A 427 -7.75 -45.33 -35.25
CA GLU A 427 -6.44 -45.52 -35.88
C GLU A 427 -6.16 -44.47 -36.97
N ILE A 428 -7.19 -43.87 -37.59
CA ILE A 428 -7.02 -42.84 -38.64
C ILE A 428 -6.46 -41.56 -38.02
N TYR A 429 -6.92 -41.22 -36.82
CA TYR A 429 -6.52 -40.02 -36.08
C TYR A 429 -5.60 -40.34 -34.90
N SER A 430 -4.88 -41.47 -34.95
CA SER A 430 -3.88 -41.88 -33.96
C SER A 430 -4.36 -42.03 -32.51
N ALA A 431 -5.67 -42.12 -32.26
CA ALA A 431 -6.23 -42.45 -30.95
C ALA A 431 -6.12 -43.96 -30.71
N ASN A 432 -5.26 -44.35 -29.77
CA ASN A 432 -4.97 -45.76 -29.48
C ASN A 432 -5.30 -46.12 -28.04
N LEU A 433 -5.44 -47.42 -27.80
CA LEU A 433 -5.51 -47.93 -26.44
C LEU A 433 -4.17 -47.71 -25.73
N PRO A 434 -4.18 -47.38 -24.43
CA PRO A 434 -2.97 -47.34 -23.62
C PRO A 434 -2.20 -48.66 -23.68
N ASN A 435 -0.88 -48.58 -23.83
CA ASN A 435 -0.01 -49.78 -23.81
C ASN A 435 0.18 -50.33 -22.39
N LYS A 436 -0.05 -49.48 -21.38
CA LYS A 436 -0.03 -49.81 -19.95
C LYS A 436 -1.08 -48.97 -19.24
N ILE A 437 -1.80 -49.59 -18.31
CA ILE A 437 -2.66 -48.90 -17.36
C ILE A 437 -2.41 -49.47 -15.97
N TYR A 438 -2.30 -48.59 -14.99
CA TYR A 438 -2.22 -48.92 -13.56
C TYR A 438 -2.75 -47.73 -12.77
N ALA A 439 -3.14 -47.94 -11.51
CA ALA A 439 -3.68 -46.89 -10.68
C ALA A 439 -3.05 -46.94 -9.29
N SER A 440 -3.04 -45.80 -8.61
CA SER A 440 -2.62 -45.69 -7.22
C SER A 440 -3.56 -44.79 -6.44
N ILE A 441 -3.58 -44.96 -5.13
CA ILE A 441 -4.35 -44.13 -4.21
C ILE A 441 -3.43 -43.45 -3.20
N SER A 442 -3.86 -42.33 -2.66
CA SER A 442 -3.23 -41.67 -1.51
C SER A 442 -4.27 -41.40 -0.43
N VAL A 443 -3.93 -41.79 0.79
CA VAL A 443 -4.74 -41.62 2.01
C VAL A 443 -4.20 -40.49 2.89
N ASP A 444 -2.91 -40.16 2.75
CA ASP A 444 -2.25 -39.05 3.46
C ASP A 444 -2.25 -37.75 2.63
N GLY A 445 -2.31 -37.86 1.30
CA GLY A 445 -2.18 -36.76 0.34
C GLY A 445 -0.77 -36.61 -0.24
N GLU A 446 0.18 -37.43 0.18
CA GLU A 446 1.60 -37.32 -0.18
C GLU A 446 2.12 -38.62 -0.80
N THR A 447 1.82 -39.75 -0.17
CA THR A 447 2.28 -41.07 -0.57
C THR A 447 1.23 -41.75 -1.44
N PHE A 448 1.66 -42.29 -2.58
CA PHE A 448 0.80 -43.04 -3.50
C PHE A 448 1.13 -44.53 -3.47
N THR A 449 0.11 -45.35 -3.21
CA THR A 449 0.21 -46.82 -3.19
C THR A 449 -0.55 -47.41 -4.38
N GLU A 450 0.10 -48.28 -5.15
CA GLU A 450 -0.51 -48.94 -6.32
C GLU A 450 -1.64 -49.89 -5.91
N ILE A 451 -2.73 -49.89 -6.67
CA ILE A 451 -3.90 -50.77 -6.48
C ILE A 451 -3.93 -51.86 -7.56
N ASP A 452 -4.39 -53.06 -7.21
CA ASP A 452 -4.47 -54.18 -8.15
C ASP A 452 -5.65 -53.99 -9.12
N ILE A 453 -5.32 -53.63 -10.36
CA ILE A 453 -6.28 -53.54 -11.47
C ILE A 453 -6.03 -54.60 -12.54
N SER A 454 -5.34 -55.70 -12.22
CA SER A 454 -4.94 -56.75 -13.18
C SER A 454 -6.12 -57.41 -13.92
N GLY A 455 -7.33 -57.30 -13.38
CA GLY A 455 -8.57 -57.72 -14.03
C GLY A 455 -8.98 -56.86 -15.24
N LEU A 456 -8.47 -55.63 -15.35
CA LEU A 456 -8.83 -54.71 -16.43
C LEU A 456 -8.14 -55.09 -17.75
N LYS A 457 -8.94 -55.42 -18.77
CA LYS A 457 -8.44 -55.74 -20.12
C LYS A 457 -9.09 -54.83 -21.16
N LEU A 458 -8.25 -54.02 -21.81
CA LEU A 458 -8.70 -53.10 -22.85
C LEU A 458 -8.85 -53.84 -24.18
N SER A 459 -10.06 -53.81 -24.75
CA SER A 459 -10.36 -54.43 -26.04
C SER A 459 -11.60 -53.80 -26.66
N GLN A 460 -11.40 -53.17 -27.82
CA GLN A 460 -12.45 -52.55 -28.63
C GLN A 460 -12.04 -52.49 -30.11
N ALA A 461 -13.02 -52.42 -30.99
CA ALA A 461 -12.85 -52.25 -32.43
C ALA A 461 -12.29 -50.87 -32.78
N ASN A 462 -11.78 -50.73 -34.01
CA ASN A 462 -11.46 -49.40 -34.54
C ASN A 462 -12.77 -48.63 -34.76
N LYS A 463 -12.74 -47.32 -34.51
CA LYS A 463 -13.89 -46.42 -34.51
C LYS A 463 -14.92 -46.66 -33.41
N GLU A 464 -14.46 -47.11 -32.26
CA GLU A 464 -15.30 -47.39 -31.10
C GLU A 464 -14.84 -46.55 -29.91
N ILE A 465 -15.79 -46.01 -29.16
CA ILE A 465 -15.59 -45.54 -27.79
C ILE A 465 -16.22 -46.57 -26.85
N LYS A 466 -15.47 -46.98 -25.83
CA LYS A 466 -15.92 -48.01 -24.89
C LYS A 466 -15.59 -47.59 -23.47
N LYS A 467 -16.58 -47.71 -22.60
CA LYS A 467 -16.43 -47.48 -21.16
C LYS A 467 -15.74 -48.67 -20.51
N TYR A 468 -14.74 -48.37 -19.70
CA TYR A 468 -14.04 -49.32 -18.85
C TYR A 468 -14.19 -48.90 -17.40
N SER A 469 -14.15 -49.89 -16.52
CA SER A 469 -14.16 -49.66 -15.08
C SER A 469 -13.26 -50.67 -14.37
N PHE A 470 -12.79 -50.28 -13.20
CA PHE A 470 -12.18 -51.16 -12.23
C PHE A 470 -12.67 -50.79 -10.83
N GLU A 471 -12.63 -51.76 -9.93
CA GLU A 471 -13.08 -51.61 -8.56
C GLU A 471 -11.93 -51.92 -7.60
N PHE A 472 -11.89 -51.23 -6.48
CA PHE A 472 -10.98 -51.53 -5.38
C PHE A 472 -11.66 -51.17 -4.06
N GLN A 473 -11.15 -51.77 -2.96
CA GLN A 473 -11.62 -51.47 -1.62
C GLN A 473 -10.50 -50.82 -0.82
N SER A 474 -10.85 -49.85 0.03
CA SER A 474 -9.93 -49.21 0.97
C SER A 474 -10.57 -49.10 2.35
N ASP A 475 -9.88 -49.60 3.37
CA ASP A 475 -10.31 -49.46 4.77
C ASP A 475 -10.01 -48.06 5.33
N GLU A 476 -9.20 -47.27 4.62
CA GLU A 476 -8.85 -45.89 4.97
C GLU A 476 -9.48 -44.89 3.98
N PRO A 477 -9.86 -43.67 4.43
CA PRO A 477 -10.33 -42.60 3.57
C PRO A 477 -9.34 -42.26 2.45
N VAL A 478 -9.74 -42.50 1.20
CA VAL A 478 -8.91 -42.18 0.04
C VAL A 478 -9.08 -40.70 -0.27
N LYS A 479 -7.98 -39.96 -0.28
CA LYS A 479 -7.95 -38.52 -0.60
C LYS A 479 -7.71 -38.26 -2.08
N PHE A 480 -6.89 -39.09 -2.72
CA PHE A 480 -6.57 -38.97 -4.15
C PHE A 480 -6.54 -40.33 -4.82
N LEU A 481 -7.05 -40.39 -6.04
CA LEU A 481 -6.87 -41.50 -6.97
C LEU A 481 -6.07 -41.01 -8.16
N ARG A 482 -5.05 -41.76 -8.56
CA ARG A 482 -4.24 -41.46 -9.74
C ARG A 482 -4.28 -42.63 -10.71
N VAL A 483 -4.65 -42.36 -11.96
CA VAL A 483 -4.66 -43.35 -13.05
C VAL A 483 -3.56 -43.01 -14.04
N TYR A 484 -2.70 -43.98 -14.31
CA TYR A 484 -1.56 -43.84 -15.19
C TYR A 484 -1.83 -44.47 -16.55
N PHE A 485 -1.44 -43.76 -17.60
CA PHE A 485 -1.58 -44.17 -18.99
C PHE A 485 -0.21 -44.22 -19.66
N GLY A 486 0.17 -45.40 -20.13
CA GLY A 486 1.31 -45.60 -21.01
C GLY A 486 0.92 -45.30 -22.46
N ILE A 487 1.68 -44.42 -23.11
CA ILE A 487 1.37 -43.89 -24.44
C ILE A 487 2.50 -44.28 -25.39
N ASP A 488 2.15 -44.86 -26.53
CA ASP A 488 3.10 -45.10 -27.61
C ASP A 488 3.51 -43.78 -28.28
N LYS A 489 4.75 -43.73 -28.77
CA LYS A 489 5.26 -42.56 -29.49
C LYS A 489 4.34 -42.18 -30.65
N ASP A 490 4.08 -40.87 -30.80
CA ASP A 490 3.24 -40.29 -31.85
C ASP A 490 1.76 -40.74 -31.81
N LYS A 491 1.31 -41.31 -30.68
CA LYS A 491 -0.09 -41.70 -30.43
C LYS A 491 -0.75 -40.82 -29.37
N TYR A 492 -2.07 -40.84 -29.36
CA TYR A 492 -2.91 -40.15 -28.38
C TYR A 492 -3.76 -41.16 -27.62
N ILE A 493 -3.98 -40.88 -26.34
CA ILE A 493 -5.08 -41.43 -25.56
C ILE A 493 -6.21 -40.43 -25.62
N VAL A 494 -7.40 -40.88 -25.98
CA VAL A 494 -8.59 -40.02 -26.05
C VAL A 494 -9.62 -40.54 -25.07
N LEU A 495 -9.99 -39.67 -24.12
CA LEU A 495 -10.95 -39.96 -23.06
C LEU A 495 -12.20 -39.08 -23.20
N ASP A 496 -13.30 -39.53 -22.60
CA ASP A 496 -14.52 -38.73 -22.39
C ASP A 496 -14.73 -38.35 -20.91
N GLU A 497 -14.38 -39.24 -19.98
CA GLU A 497 -14.64 -39.05 -18.55
C GLU A 497 -13.56 -39.66 -17.64
N LEU A 498 -13.32 -38.96 -16.52
CA LEU A 498 -12.61 -39.28 -15.28
C LEU A 498 -13.56 -39.47 -14.10
N THR A 499 -14.30 -40.58 -13.94
CA THR A 499 -15.29 -40.70 -12.84
C THR A 499 -14.88 -41.64 -11.72
N VAL A 500 -15.11 -41.22 -10.48
CA VAL A 500 -14.86 -42.02 -9.27
C VAL A 500 -16.10 -42.02 -8.41
N PHE A 501 -16.62 -43.20 -8.13
CA PHE A 501 -17.70 -43.42 -7.17
C PHE A 501 -17.14 -44.17 -5.96
N VAL A 502 -17.68 -43.90 -4.78
CA VAL A 502 -17.46 -44.67 -3.56
C VAL A 502 -18.82 -45.02 -2.97
N ASP A 503 -19.06 -46.30 -2.71
CA ASP A 503 -20.33 -46.82 -2.18
C ASP A 503 -21.56 -46.37 -3.00
N GLY A 504 -21.37 -46.25 -4.32
CA GLY A 504 -22.40 -45.79 -5.25
C GLY A 504 -22.66 -44.29 -5.27
N VAL A 505 -21.93 -43.50 -4.47
CA VAL A 505 -21.98 -42.04 -4.43
C VAL A 505 -20.79 -41.47 -5.20
N ASP A 506 -21.02 -40.38 -5.92
CA ASP A 506 -19.95 -39.64 -6.58
C ASP A 506 -18.92 -39.10 -5.57
N ALA A 507 -17.66 -39.52 -5.71
CA ALA A 507 -16.60 -39.19 -4.78
C ALA A 507 -15.87 -37.87 -5.09
N GLN A 508 -16.08 -37.26 -6.27
CA GLN A 508 -15.29 -36.10 -6.71
C GLN A 508 -15.92 -34.75 -6.28
N PRO A 509 -15.17 -33.63 -6.34
CA PRO A 509 -15.65 -32.30 -5.96
C PRO A 509 -16.82 -31.80 -6.85
N TYR A 510 -17.77 -31.04 -6.28
CA TYR A 510 -18.97 -30.54 -6.97
C TYR A 510 -18.80 -29.20 -7.72
N ASP A 511 -19.74 -28.87 -8.63
CA ASP A 511 -19.75 -27.69 -9.50
C ASP A 511 -20.28 -26.38 -8.89
N GLY A 512 -20.65 -26.39 -7.61
CA GLY A 512 -21.33 -25.29 -6.90
C GLY A 512 -20.43 -24.13 -6.49
N THR A 513 -19.83 -23.41 -7.44
CA THR A 513 -19.54 -21.94 -7.38
C THR A 513 -18.90 -21.29 -6.13
N ILE A 514 -18.23 -22.00 -5.21
CA ILE A 514 -17.61 -21.34 -4.04
C ILE A 514 -16.15 -21.77 -3.87
N GLY A 515 -15.27 -20.78 -4.11
CA GLY A 515 -13.90 -20.69 -3.61
C GLY A 515 -12.95 -21.74 -4.15
N GLY A 516 -11.95 -21.34 -4.94
CA GLY A 516 -10.88 -22.23 -5.41
C GLY A 516 -10.02 -22.89 -4.30
N TRP A 517 -10.49 -22.94 -3.05
CA TRP A 517 -9.84 -23.52 -1.88
C TRP A 517 -10.74 -24.55 -1.19
N LYS A 518 -10.10 -25.50 -0.51
CA LYS A 518 -10.69 -26.48 0.40
C LYS A 518 -10.04 -26.35 1.78
N LEU A 519 -10.83 -26.52 2.82
CA LEU A 519 -10.36 -26.59 4.21
C LEU A 519 -10.16 -28.06 4.61
N THR A 520 -8.92 -28.40 4.98
CA THR A 520 -8.52 -29.76 5.37
C THR A 520 -8.19 -29.89 6.86
N SER A 521 -8.24 -28.78 7.58
CA SER A 521 -8.02 -28.71 9.03
C SER A 521 -8.80 -27.51 9.58
N PRO A 522 -9.39 -27.63 10.78
CA PRO A 522 -9.31 -28.77 11.70
C PRO A 522 -10.23 -29.92 11.28
N SER A 523 -9.81 -31.16 11.55
CA SER A 523 -10.55 -32.36 11.14
C SER A 523 -11.92 -32.50 11.82
N GLU A 524 -12.08 -31.96 13.02
CA GLU A 524 -13.33 -31.99 13.79
C GLU A 524 -14.47 -31.20 13.14
N TYR A 525 -14.14 -30.25 12.25
CA TYR A 525 -15.13 -29.49 11.48
C TYR A 525 -15.46 -30.16 10.13
N ILE A 526 -14.75 -31.22 9.76
CA ILE A 526 -15.00 -31.97 8.54
C ILE A 526 -16.00 -33.09 8.88
N PRO A 527 -17.21 -33.11 8.26
CA PRO A 527 -18.20 -34.13 8.56
C PRO A 527 -17.71 -35.53 8.18
N SER A 528 -18.24 -36.55 8.87
CA SER A 528 -17.99 -37.95 8.52
C SER A 528 -18.36 -38.23 7.06
N GLY A 529 -17.55 -39.03 6.39
CA GLY A 529 -17.67 -39.31 4.96
C GLY A 529 -17.08 -38.24 4.02
N TYR A 530 -16.45 -37.17 4.54
CA TYR A 530 -15.84 -36.12 3.72
C TYR A 530 -14.34 -35.94 4.00
N ASN A 531 -13.54 -35.71 2.96
CA ASN A 531 -12.09 -35.46 3.09
C ASN A 531 -11.75 -33.98 3.37
N PHE A 532 -12.65 -33.06 3.08
CA PHE A 532 -12.49 -31.62 3.27
C PHE A 532 -13.85 -30.93 3.26
N ILE A 533 -13.89 -29.64 3.58
CA ILE A 533 -15.07 -28.77 3.40
C ILE A 533 -14.71 -27.54 2.59
N TYR A 534 -15.71 -26.87 2.02
CA TYR A 534 -15.50 -25.61 1.32
C TYR A 534 -15.55 -24.44 2.31
N PRO A 535 -14.67 -23.44 2.15
CA PRO A 535 -14.77 -22.22 2.92
C PRO A 535 -15.94 -21.38 2.43
N ASN A 536 -16.36 -20.38 3.22
CA ASN A 536 -17.43 -19.47 2.82
C ASN A 536 -16.99 -18.46 1.74
N ASN A 537 -17.97 -17.68 1.26
CA ASN A 537 -17.76 -16.67 0.21
C ASN A 537 -16.81 -15.53 0.58
N GLU A 538 -16.61 -15.24 1.88
CA GLU A 538 -15.68 -14.17 2.33
C GLU A 538 -14.22 -14.63 2.30
N PHE A 539 -14.00 -15.95 2.23
CA PHE A 539 -12.66 -16.53 2.30
C PHE A 539 -11.73 -15.98 1.21
N SER A 540 -12.14 -16.01 -0.06
CA SER A 540 -11.27 -15.55 -1.15
C SER A 540 -11.11 -14.02 -1.18
N ASN A 541 -12.22 -13.29 -1.12
CA ASN A 541 -12.26 -11.86 -1.39
C ASN A 541 -11.83 -11.01 -0.20
N SER A 542 -12.13 -11.47 1.03
CA SER A 542 -11.87 -10.71 2.25
C SER A 542 -10.65 -11.27 2.99
N PHE A 543 -10.53 -12.59 3.12
CA PHE A 543 -9.40 -13.20 3.84
C PHE A 543 -8.14 -13.35 2.99
N VAL A 544 -8.14 -14.19 1.94
CA VAL A 544 -6.93 -14.49 1.14
C VAL A 544 -6.35 -13.21 0.53
N THR A 545 -7.22 -12.33 0.02
CA THR A 545 -6.79 -11.03 -0.53
C THR A 545 -6.12 -10.16 0.55
N SER A 546 -6.73 -10.02 1.73
CA SER A 546 -6.16 -9.23 2.83
C SER A 546 -4.84 -9.82 3.33
N LEU A 547 -4.77 -11.14 3.50
CA LEU A 547 -3.56 -11.85 3.92
C LEU A 547 -2.41 -11.63 2.92
N ALA A 548 -2.67 -11.81 1.62
CA ALA A 548 -1.66 -11.70 0.57
C ALA A 548 -1.35 -10.25 0.15
N THR A 549 -1.97 -9.24 0.78
CA THR A 549 -1.68 -7.82 0.55
C THR A 549 -1.40 -7.06 1.85
N LEU A 550 -1.18 -7.79 2.95
CA LEU A 550 -1.08 -7.23 4.29
C LEU A 550 0.06 -6.22 4.42
N MET A 551 -0.29 -5.03 4.92
CA MET A 551 0.66 -3.97 5.27
C MET A 551 0.31 -3.47 6.67
N GLY A 552 1.31 -3.34 7.53
CA GLY A 552 1.10 -2.78 8.86
C GLY A 552 0.75 -1.29 8.79
N GLU A 553 0.00 -0.81 9.77
CA GLU A 553 -0.46 0.58 9.85
C GLU A 553 0.68 1.53 10.24
N ARG A 554 1.63 1.05 11.05
CA ARG A 554 2.77 1.80 11.56
C ARG A 554 3.92 0.88 11.90
N VAL A 555 5.16 1.36 11.79
CA VAL A 555 6.35 0.70 12.34
C VAL A 555 6.56 1.13 13.79
N VAL A 556 6.86 0.20 14.68
CA VAL A 556 7.18 0.48 16.10
C VAL A 556 8.60 0.09 16.49
N ASP A 557 9.24 -0.79 15.71
CA ASP A 557 10.66 -1.14 15.83
C ASP A 557 11.19 -1.62 14.48
N PHE A 558 12.50 -1.64 14.30
CA PHE A 558 13.18 -2.11 13.09
C PHE A 558 14.59 -2.61 13.41
N GLY A 559 15.24 -3.28 12.44
CA GLY A 559 16.51 -3.93 12.70
C GLY A 559 16.34 -5.00 13.78
N ILE A 560 15.36 -5.90 13.56
CA ILE A 560 15.09 -7.04 14.42
C ILE A 560 16.05 -8.20 14.13
N THR A 561 16.94 -8.05 13.16
CA THR A 561 18.01 -8.98 12.81
C THR A 561 19.38 -8.37 13.06
N SER A 562 20.35 -9.20 13.47
CA SER A 562 21.74 -8.74 13.61
C SER A 562 22.49 -8.64 12.29
N LYS A 563 21.96 -9.30 11.25
CA LYS A 563 22.34 -9.09 9.85
C LYS A 563 21.08 -8.71 9.08
N GLU A 564 21.03 -7.47 8.59
CA GLU A 564 19.85 -6.85 7.98
C GLU A 564 19.08 -7.80 7.05
N GLY A 565 17.83 -8.06 7.41
CA GLY A 565 16.90 -8.90 6.65
C GLY A 565 17.13 -10.41 6.74
N ASP A 566 18.16 -10.91 7.43
CA ASP A 566 18.47 -12.35 7.53
C ASP A 566 17.68 -13.00 8.69
N PRO A 567 16.64 -13.81 8.40
CA PRO A 567 15.77 -14.38 9.42
C PRO A 567 16.49 -15.34 10.37
N SER A 568 17.63 -15.91 9.97
CA SER A 568 18.43 -16.77 10.85
C SER A 568 19.12 -16.00 11.99
N THR A 569 19.07 -14.67 11.94
CA THR A 569 19.77 -13.78 12.87
C THR A 569 18.83 -12.88 13.69
N LEU A 570 17.55 -13.28 13.80
CA LEU A 570 16.54 -12.61 14.62
C LEU A 570 17.04 -12.40 16.06
N ILE A 571 16.78 -11.21 16.59
CA ILE A 571 17.21 -10.79 17.93
C ILE A 571 16.07 -11.09 18.90
N SER A 572 16.19 -12.18 19.66
CA SER A 572 15.14 -12.66 20.57
C SER A 572 14.69 -11.61 21.59
N SER A 573 15.60 -10.81 22.14
CA SER A 573 15.23 -9.76 23.12
C SER A 573 14.38 -8.65 22.53
N LYS A 574 14.49 -8.38 21.21
CA LYS A 574 13.59 -7.45 20.53
C LYS A 574 12.22 -8.08 20.35
N LEU A 575 12.15 -9.34 19.93
CA LEU A 575 10.86 -10.03 19.75
C LEU A 575 10.10 -10.17 21.09
N GLU A 576 10.80 -10.51 22.18
CA GLU A 576 10.25 -10.63 23.53
C GLU A 576 9.60 -9.33 24.02
N GLN A 577 10.19 -8.17 23.71
CA GLN A 577 9.64 -6.86 24.06
C GLN A 577 8.20 -6.64 23.52
N TYR A 578 7.86 -7.28 22.41
CA TYR A 578 6.56 -7.14 21.75
C TYR A 578 5.73 -8.44 21.82
N GLY A 579 6.14 -9.44 22.61
CA GLY A 579 5.46 -10.72 22.72
C GLY A 579 5.47 -11.55 21.42
N LEU A 580 6.47 -11.35 20.56
CA LEU A 580 6.63 -12.02 19.27
C LEU A 580 7.59 -13.22 19.32
N ASP A 581 8.23 -13.45 20.46
CA ASP A 581 8.98 -14.68 20.77
C ASP A 581 8.03 -15.85 21.12
N ASN A 582 6.82 -15.54 21.59
CA ASN A 582 5.72 -16.47 21.78
C ASN A 582 4.42 -15.89 21.17
N PRO A 583 4.30 -15.87 19.83
CA PRO A 583 3.20 -15.22 19.14
C PRO A 583 1.85 -15.88 19.49
N ALA A 584 0.78 -15.08 19.48
CA ALA A 584 -0.58 -15.58 19.69
C ALA A 584 -1.12 -16.26 18.43
N LEU A 585 -0.76 -15.73 17.25
CA LEU A 585 -1.23 -16.22 15.97
C LEU A 585 -0.10 -16.23 14.94
N HIS A 586 -0.12 -17.23 14.06
CA HIS A 586 0.76 -17.32 12.90
C HIS A 586 -0.07 -17.57 11.65
N ALA A 587 0.19 -16.80 10.60
CA ALA A 587 -0.43 -16.99 9.29
C ALA A 587 0.65 -17.26 8.25
N SER A 588 0.44 -18.25 7.39
CA SER A 588 1.35 -18.60 6.30
C SER A 588 0.58 -18.82 5.01
N TYR A 589 1.22 -18.54 3.87
CA TYR A 589 0.73 -18.91 2.56
C TYR A 589 1.88 -19.06 1.56
N GLU A 590 1.65 -19.83 0.49
CA GLU A 590 2.55 -19.95 -0.65
C GLU A 590 1.99 -19.20 -1.86
N PHE A 591 2.83 -18.42 -2.53
CA PHE A 591 2.52 -17.77 -3.79
C PHE A 591 3.70 -17.85 -4.75
N ASN A 592 3.51 -18.50 -5.90
CA ASN A 592 4.55 -18.70 -6.93
C ASN A 592 5.85 -19.33 -6.38
N GLY A 593 5.76 -20.34 -5.51
CA GLY A 593 6.92 -21.01 -4.92
C GLY A 593 7.66 -20.19 -3.85
N VAL A 594 7.01 -19.14 -3.33
CA VAL A 594 7.48 -18.35 -2.20
C VAL A 594 6.49 -18.45 -1.06
N THR A 595 6.96 -18.87 0.10
CA THR A 595 6.22 -18.91 1.35
C THR A 595 6.41 -17.60 2.10
N THR A 596 5.32 -17.06 2.65
CA THR A 596 5.33 -15.92 3.56
C THR A 596 4.70 -16.35 4.88
N ASP A 597 5.51 -16.32 5.94
CA ASP A 597 5.09 -16.55 7.32
C ASP A 597 4.95 -15.20 8.03
N ILE A 598 3.84 -14.96 8.71
CA ILE A 598 3.53 -13.72 9.44
C ILE A 598 3.16 -14.10 10.87
N TYR A 599 3.82 -13.47 11.83
CA TYR A 599 3.64 -13.74 13.26
C TYR A 599 3.00 -12.53 13.93
N PHE A 600 2.03 -12.79 14.79
CA PHE A 600 1.25 -11.77 15.48
C PHE A 600 1.32 -11.98 16.99
N SER A 601 1.53 -10.91 17.75
CA SER A 601 1.54 -10.93 19.22
C SER A 601 0.13 -11.11 19.79
N ASP A 602 -0.02 -11.05 21.12
CA ASP A 602 -1.31 -10.69 21.70
C ASP A 602 -1.71 -9.25 21.33
N ILE A 603 -3.00 -8.94 21.52
CA ILE A 603 -3.50 -7.57 21.45
C ILE A 603 -2.78 -6.71 22.51
N ASN A 604 -2.13 -5.66 22.05
CA ASN A 604 -1.41 -4.67 22.86
C ASN A 604 -2.38 -3.67 23.52
N GLU A 605 -1.84 -2.75 24.32
CA GLU A 605 -2.59 -1.74 25.06
C GLU A 605 -3.44 -0.80 24.18
N ASN A 606 -3.10 -0.69 22.89
CA ASN A 606 -3.83 0.13 21.91
C ASN A 606 -4.92 -0.66 21.17
N GLY A 607 -5.17 -1.92 21.53
CA GLY A 607 -6.13 -2.77 20.85
C GLY A 607 -5.63 -3.30 19.50
N LYS A 608 -4.32 -3.39 19.28
CA LYS A 608 -3.68 -3.81 18.02
C LYS A 608 -2.72 -4.98 18.23
N PHE A 609 -2.38 -5.68 17.17
CA PHE A 609 -1.35 -6.71 17.16
C PHE A 609 -0.01 -6.09 16.75
N TYR A 610 1.08 -6.50 17.41
CA TYR A 610 2.41 -6.37 16.82
C TYR A 610 2.65 -7.51 15.85
N CYS A 611 3.39 -7.27 14.77
CA CYS A 611 3.66 -8.30 13.78
C CYS A 611 4.99 -8.12 13.04
N TYR A 612 5.55 -9.24 12.59
CA TYR A 612 6.67 -9.30 11.64
C TYR A 612 6.50 -10.49 10.70
N SER A 613 7.31 -10.56 9.65
CA SER A 613 7.21 -11.65 8.67
C SER A 613 8.56 -12.24 8.29
N VAL A 614 8.54 -13.51 7.86
CA VAL A 614 9.64 -14.23 7.23
C VAL A 614 9.17 -14.72 5.86
N ILE A 615 9.97 -14.52 4.83
CA ILE A 615 9.65 -14.83 3.44
C ILE A 615 10.78 -15.67 2.87
N TRP A 616 10.45 -16.83 2.32
CA TRP A 616 11.44 -17.75 1.76
C TRP A 616 10.91 -18.54 0.56
N GLY A 617 11.78 -18.95 -0.36
CA GLY A 617 11.38 -19.70 -1.56
C GLY A 617 12.39 -19.63 -2.68
N ILE A 618 11.95 -19.95 -3.91
CA ILE A 618 12.79 -19.88 -5.12
C ILE A 618 12.14 -18.94 -6.13
N VAL A 619 12.83 -17.86 -6.51
CA VAL A 619 12.37 -16.89 -7.51
C VAL A 619 13.38 -16.83 -8.64
N GLY A 620 12.95 -17.16 -9.87
CA GLY A 620 13.84 -17.13 -11.04
C GLY A 620 15.03 -18.10 -10.95
N GLY A 621 14.95 -19.13 -10.11
CA GLY A 621 16.05 -20.07 -9.85
C GLY A 621 17.00 -19.66 -8.73
N GLU A 622 16.80 -18.50 -8.11
CA GLU A 622 17.58 -18.02 -6.96
C GLU A 622 16.81 -18.23 -5.65
N LYS A 623 17.53 -18.57 -4.58
CA LYS A 623 16.95 -18.71 -3.24
C LYS A 623 16.63 -17.32 -2.69
N LEU A 624 15.37 -17.11 -2.31
CA LEU A 624 14.90 -15.99 -1.53
C LEU A 624 14.78 -16.44 -0.07
N GLU A 625 15.35 -15.68 0.86
CA GLU A 625 15.18 -15.86 2.29
C GLU A 625 15.41 -14.51 2.97
N ARG A 626 14.36 -13.92 3.54
CA ARG A 626 14.40 -12.60 4.16
C ARG A 626 13.34 -12.46 5.25
N CYS A 627 13.54 -11.58 6.22
CA CYS A 627 12.47 -11.08 7.08
C CYS A 627 12.09 -9.63 6.72
N SER A 628 10.95 -9.14 7.21
CA SER A 628 10.53 -7.74 7.05
C SER A 628 11.49 -6.74 7.73
N ASP A 629 12.27 -7.23 8.70
CA ASP A 629 13.20 -6.48 9.54
C ASP A 629 12.56 -5.28 10.28
N VAL A 630 11.23 -5.34 10.45
CA VAL A 630 10.41 -4.37 11.18
C VAL A 630 9.40 -5.09 12.07
N ILE A 631 9.02 -4.42 13.15
CA ILE A 631 7.83 -4.73 13.92
C ILE A 631 6.78 -3.70 13.55
N GLY A 632 5.71 -4.16 12.92
CA GLY A 632 4.54 -3.35 12.58
C GLY A 632 3.46 -3.45 13.65
N GLU A 633 2.53 -2.49 13.65
CA GLU A 633 1.23 -2.59 14.32
C GLU A 633 0.11 -2.79 13.29
N ILE A 634 -0.86 -3.64 13.63
CA ILE A 634 -2.04 -3.88 12.79
C ILE A 634 -3.30 -4.08 13.63
N SER A 635 -4.42 -3.51 13.18
CA SER A 635 -5.72 -3.68 13.84
C SER A 635 -6.64 -4.63 13.09
N VAL A 636 -7.72 -5.05 13.77
CA VAL A 636 -8.83 -5.78 13.15
C VAL A 636 -9.60 -4.94 12.12
N GLU A 637 -9.45 -3.61 12.11
CA GLU A 637 -10.03 -2.76 11.05
C GLU A 637 -9.27 -2.91 9.74
N THR A 638 -7.94 -3.07 9.82
CA THR A 638 -7.08 -3.32 8.65
C THR A 638 -7.18 -4.77 8.17
N ALA A 639 -7.27 -5.73 9.10
CA ALA A 639 -7.37 -7.15 8.82
C ALA A 639 -8.42 -7.81 9.72
N ALA A 640 -9.69 -7.79 9.28
CA ALA A 640 -10.84 -8.29 10.06
C ALA A 640 -10.69 -9.76 10.50
N TRP A 641 -10.03 -10.57 9.67
CA TRP A 641 -9.80 -11.99 9.95
C TRP A 641 -8.90 -12.26 11.16
N LEU A 642 -8.16 -11.26 11.67
CA LEU A 642 -7.43 -11.37 12.93
C LEU A 642 -8.37 -11.53 14.14
N GLY A 643 -9.64 -11.14 14.00
CA GLY A 643 -10.68 -11.34 15.02
C GLY A 643 -11.63 -12.49 14.71
N TRP A 644 -11.38 -13.27 13.67
CA TRP A 644 -12.22 -14.41 13.29
C TRP A 644 -11.80 -15.66 14.07
N ASP A 645 -12.76 -16.56 14.29
CA ASP A 645 -12.52 -17.92 14.72
C ASP A 645 -12.65 -18.87 13.50
N ILE A 646 -12.21 -20.12 13.62
CA ILE A 646 -12.23 -21.11 12.54
C ILE A 646 -13.61 -21.26 11.93
N VAL A 647 -14.66 -21.23 12.76
CA VAL A 647 -16.05 -21.31 12.29
C VAL A 647 -16.37 -20.21 11.29
N ASP A 648 -15.80 -19.01 11.43
CA ASP A 648 -16.04 -17.87 10.54
C ASP A 648 -15.42 -18.05 9.15
N PHE A 649 -14.58 -19.07 8.94
CA PHE A 649 -14.05 -19.42 7.61
C PHE A 649 -14.90 -20.47 6.90
N LEU A 650 -15.76 -21.19 7.61
CA LEU A 650 -16.50 -22.32 7.08
C LEU A 650 -17.74 -21.87 6.31
N ASP A 651 -18.06 -22.56 5.20
CA ASP A 651 -19.39 -22.39 4.60
C ASP A 651 -20.46 -22.94 5.55
N HIS A 652 -21.17 -22.02 6.17
CA HIS A 652 -22.26 -22.31 7.08
C HIS A 652 -23.55 -22.77 6.38
N SER A 653 -23.57 -22.89 5.04
CA SER A 653 -24.73 -23.35 4.29
C SER A 653 -25.02 -24.83 4.61
N LEU A 654 -26.12 -25.11 5.30
CA LEU A 654 -26.58 -26.49 5.54
C LEU A 654 -26.90 -27.26 4.26
N LEU A 655 -27.13 -26.54 3.15
CA LEU A 655 -27.57 -27.06 1.87
C LEU A 655 -26.84 -26.30 0.76
N SER A 656 -26.05 -27.02 -0.03
CA SER A 656 -25.43 -26.50 -1.26
C SER A 656 -25.85 -27.37 -2.45
N MET A 657 -27.15 -27.42 -2.72
CA MET A 657 -27.71 -28.15 -3.86
C MET A 657 -28.20 -27.15 -4.92
N ASN A 658 -27.83 -27.39 -6.18
CA ASN A 658 -28.39 -26.61 -7.28
C ASN A 658 -29.89 -26.92 -7.41
N ILE A 659 -30.73 -25.89 -7.45
CA ILE A 659 -32.18 -26.05 -7.57
C ILE A 659 -32.58 -26.81 -8.85
N ASP A 660 -31.75 -26.77 -9.90
CA ASP A 660 -31.99 -27.45 -11.16
C ASP A 660 -31.87 -28.99 -11.03
N THR A 661 -31.14 -29.49 -10.02
CA THR A 661 -30.93 -30.94 -9.81
C THR A 661 -31.96 -31.58 -8.87
N ILE A 662 -32.93 -30.81 -8.37
CA ILE A 662 -33.94 -31.27 -7.40
C ILE A 662 -35.23 -31.68 -8.11
N ASP A 663 -35.71 -32.90 -7.86
CA ASP A 663 -37.01 -33.39 -8.34
C ASP A 663 -38.14 -32.95 -7.41
N THR A 664 -37.92 -33.11 -6.10
CA THR A 664 -38.93 -32.85 -5.07
C THR A 664 -38.31 -32.19 -3.84
N LEU A 665 -38.96 -31.15 -3.34
CA LEU A 665 -38.66 -30.51 -2.05
C LEU A 665 -39.89 -30.69 -1.14
N THR A 666 -39.71 -31.34 0.01
CA THR A 666 -40.74 -31.51 1.03
C THR A 666 -40.34 -30.78 2.30
N LEU A 667 -41.21 -29.91 2.78
CA LEU A 667 -41.03 -29.18 4.04
C LEU A 667 -42.13 -29.61 5.00
N THR A 668 -41.76 -30.32 6.07
CA THR A 668 -42.68 -30.83 7.09
C THR A 668 -42.59 -29.96 8.33
N PHE A 669 -43.68 -29.28 8.69
CA PHE A 669 -43.80 -28.56 9.95
C PHE A 669 -45.27 -28.42 10.35
N ASP A 670 -45.53 -28.14 11.63
CA ASP A 670 -46.89 -28.04 12.18
C ASP A 670 -47.75 -29.31 11.90
N GLY A 671 -47.11 -30.47 11.70
CA GLY A 671 -47.74 -31.75 11.37
C GLY A 671 -48.21 -31.89 9.91
N VAL A 672 -47.77 -31.01 9.01
CA VAL A 672 -48.18 -30.98 7.60
C VAL A 672 -46.96 -31.09 6.68
N ASP A 673 -47.07 -31.94 5.65
CA ASP A 673 -46.09 -32.04 4.58
C ASP A 673 -46.42 -31.05 3.45
N HIS A 674 -45.53 -30.11 3.20
CA HIS A 674 -45.62 -29.19 2.08
C HIS A 674 -44.69 -29.68 0.95
N VAL A 675 -45.29 -30.33 -0.05
CA VAL A 675 -44.55 -30.97 -1.16
C VAL A 675 -44.53 -30.09 -2.41
N PHE A 676 -43.33 -29.79 -2.90
CA PHE A 676 -43.07 -29.04 -4.12
C PHE A 676 -42.43 -29.97 -5.15
N ASN A 677 -43.06 -30.12 -6.32
CA ASN A 677 -42.51 -30.87 -7.46
C ASN A 677 -41.93 -29.90 -8.48
N LEU A 678 -40.67 -30.14 -8.87
CA LEU A 678 -39.88 -29.27 -9.73
C LEU A 678 -39.72 -29.90 -11.12
N TYR A 679 -40.00 -29.13 -12.17
CA TYR A 679 -39.94 -29.56 -13.56
C TYR A 679 -38.93 -28.72 -14.35
N ARG A 680 -38.16 -29.40 -15.19
CA ARG A 680 -37.09 -28.78 -15.99
C ARG A 680 -37.49 -28.68 -17.46
N ASN A 681 -36.89 -27.72 -18.16
CA ASN A 681 -36.99 -27.60 -19.61
C ASN A 681 -35.98 -28.52 -20.33
N GLU A 682 -35.96 -28.48 -21.67
CA GLU A 682 -35.03 -29.26 -22.52
C GLU A 682 -33.54 -28.94 -22.26
N GLY A 683 -33.23 -27.81 -21.62
CA GLY A 683 -31.89 -27.42 -21.20
C GLY A 683 -31.56 -27.78 -19.74
N ASN A 684 -32.33 -28.66 -19.11
CA ASN A 684 -32.18 -29.09 -17.70
C ASN A 684 -32.27 -27.96 -16.67
N ARG A 685 -32.90 -26.82 -16.99
CA ARG A 685 -33.12 -25.72 -16.04
C ARG A 685 -34.51 -25.76 -15.46
N LEU A 686 -34.65 -25.39 -14.19
CA LEU A 686 -35.94 -25.27 -13.50
C LEU A 686 -36.84 -24.26 -14.21
N GLU A 687 -37.96 -24.76 -14.72
CA GLU A 687 -38.94 -23.98 -15.48
C GLU A 687 -40.27 -23.85 -14.73
N ARG A 688 -40.66 -24.88 -13.97
CA ARG A 688 -41.98 -24.92 -13.33
C ARG A 688 -41.94 -25.62 -11.99
N VAL A 689 -42.72 -25.12 -11.04
CA VAL A 689 -42.90 -25.74 -9.72
C VAL A 689 -44.38 -25.89 -9.42
N THR A 690 -44.76 -27.03 -8.85
CA THR A 690 -46.14 -27.26 -8.39
C THR A 690 -46.18 -27.64 -6.93
N ALA A 691 -47.20 -27.18 -6.21
CA ALA A 691 -47.53 -27.62 -4.86
C ALA A 691 -49.04 -27.90 -4.80
N ASN A 692 -49.44 -29.02 -4.17
CA ASN A 692 -50.85 -29.43 -4.08
C ASN A 692 -51.59 -29.43 -5.43
N GLY A 693 -50.89 -29.83 -6.52
CA GLY A 693 -51.45 -29.86 -7.87
C GLY A 693 -51.65 -28.50 -8.55
N LYS A 694 -51.22 -27.39 -7.94
CA LYS A 694 -51.25 -26.04 -8.51
C LYS A 694 -49.85 -25.55 -8.85
N GLU A 695 -49.73 -24.79 -9.93
CA GLU A 695 -48.49 -24.12 -10.31
C GLU A 695 -48.19 -22.94 -9.38
N MET A 696 -46.94 -22.87 -8.91
CA MET A 696 -46.46 -21.83 -8.00
C MET A 696 -45.72 -20.74 -8.79
N ASP A 697 -45.72 -19.51 -8.27
CA ASP A 697 -44.87 -18.45 -8.83
C ASP A 697 -43.39 -18.84 -8.68
N LEU A 698 -42.72 -18.98 -9.83
CA LEU A 698 -41.35 -19.51 -9.88
C LEU A 698 -40.35 -18.60 -9.15
N GLN A 699 -40.54 -17.28 -9.21
CA GLN A 699 -39.63 -16.32 -8.59
C GLN A 699 -39.76 -16.36 -7.06
N ASN A 700 -40.99 -16.38 -6.54
CA ASN A 700 -41.25 -16.53 -5.11
C ASN A 700 -40.79 -17.89 -4.58
N PHE A 701 -40.92 -18.96 -5.37
CA PHE A 701 -40.35 -20.25 -5.01
C PHE A 701 -38.81 -20.20 -4.93
N ARG A 702 -38.13 -19.53 -5.87
CA ARG A 702 -36.67 -19.30 -5.79
C ARG A 702 -36.29 -18.55 -4.52
N TYR A 703 -37.08 -17.56 -4.08
CA TYR A 703 -36.83 -16.85 -2.81
C TYR A 703 -37.04 -17.73 -1.57
N LEU A 704 -38.07 -18.58 -1.57
CA LEU A 704 -38.22 -19.62 -0.54
C LEU A 704 -37.00 -20.53 -0.51
N TYR A 705 -36.56 -21.03 -1.68
CA TYR A 705 -35.40 -21.90 -1.79
C TYR A 705 -34.12 -21.22 -1.27
N ILE A 706 -33.90 -19.95 -1.62
CA ILE A 706 -32.81 -19.13 -1.08
C ILE A 706 -32.87 -19.05 0.44
N SER A 707 -34.05 -18.93 1.04
CA SER A 707 -34.21 -18.89 2.51
C SER A 707 -33.76 -20.19 3.18
N ILE A 708 -33.92 -21.33 2.51
CA ILE A 708 -33.50 -22.65 2.98
C ILE A 708 -31.98 -22.81 2.83
N VAL A 709 -31.42 -22.41 1.69
CA VAL A 709 -29.96 -22.44 1.42
C VAL A 709 -29.20 -21.46 2.32
N LYS A 710 -29.84 -20.37 2.74
CA LYS A 710 -29.28 -19.36 3.65
C LYS A 710 -29.33 -19.73 5.13
N ILE A 711 -29.77 -20.92 5.51
CA ILE A 711 -29.63 -21.34 6.90
C ILE A 711 -28.14 -21.42 7.24
N ARG A 712 -27.73 -20.74 8.32
CA ARG A 712 -26.34 -20.62 8.77
C ARG A 712 -26.15 -21.29 10.12
N LEU A 713 -25.08 -22.07 10.26
CA LEU A 713 -24.54 -22.54 11.54
C LEU A 713 -24.17 -21.37 12.46
N LYS A 714 -24.27 -21.56 13.78
CA LYS A 714 -23.93 -20.54 14.79
C LYS A 714 -23.00 -21.00 15.92
N GLY A 715 -22.73 -22.29 16.05
CA GLY A 715 -21.83 -22.84 17.06
C GLY A 715 -22.19 -24.26 17.45
N GLU A 716 -21.35 -24.89 18.27
CA GLU A 716 -21.54 -26.27 18.71
C GLU A 716 -22.77 -26.44 19.62
N TYR A 717 -23.43 -27.58 19.47
CA TYR A 717 -24.48 -28.03 20.37
C TYR A 717 -23.92 -29.12 21.28
N SER A 718 -23.84 -28.83 22.58
CA SER A 718 -23.61 -29.84 23.61
C SER A 718 -24.95 -30.37 24.11
N GLU A 719 -25.09 -31.70 24.18
CA GLU A 719 -26.30 -32.34 24.70
C GLU A 719 -26.59 -31.87 26.13
N GLY A 720 -27.77 -31.26 26.32
CA GLY A 720 -28.36 -31.04 27.64
C GLY A 720 -29.58 -31.94 27.85
N ASP A 721 -30.02 -32.10 29.10
CA ASP A 721 -31.10 -32.98 29.57
C ASP A 721 -32.51 -32.76 28.94
N ARG A 722 -32.66 -31.87 27.95
CA ARG A 722 -33.96 -31.56 27.30
C ARG A 722 -34.13 -32.35 26.01
N LYS A 723 -35.24 -33.10 25.94
CA LYS A 723 -35.64 -33.80 24.72
C LYS A 723 -35.89 -32.82 23.56
N PRO A 724 -35.15 -32.94 22.44
CA PRO A 724 -35.36 -32.10 21.26
C PRO A 724 -36.77 -32.25 20.71
N THR A 725 -37.43 -31.14 20.32
CA THR A 725 -38.76 -31.15 19.69
C THR A 725 -38.63 -30.78 18.21
N GLU A 726 -39.07 -31.63 17.30
CA GLU A 726 -39.03 -31.37 15.86
C GLU A 726 -39.76 -30.06 15.50
N MET A 727 -39.07 -29.16 14.81
CA MET A 727 -39.57 -27.87 14.36
C MET A 727 -39.88 -27.88 12.87
N LEU A 728 -38.95 -28.37 12.07
CA LEU A 728 -39.01 -28.39 10.62
C LEU A 728 -38.21 -29.59 10.14
N LYS A 729 -38.75 -30.33 9.19
CA LYS A 729 -38.01 -31.33 8.43
C LYS A 729 -38.00 -30.92 6.97
N VAL A 730 -36.83 -30.98 6.36
CA VAL A 730 -36.57 -30.63 4.96
C VAL A 730 -36.09 -31.89 4.28
N LYS A 731 -36.87 -32.41 3.34
CA LYS A 731 -36.49 -33.56 2.53
C LYS A 731 -36.36 -33.13 1.08
N ILE A 732 -35.17 -33.32 0.52
CA ILE A 732 -34.84 -33.00 -0.86
C ILE A 732 -34.57 -34.31 -1.58
N THR A 733 -35.19 -34.52 -2.73
CA THR A 733 -34.98 -35.70 -3.57
C THR A 733 -34.58 -35.23 -4.95
N GLY A 734 -33.43 -35.72 -5.44
CA GLY A 734 -32.99 -35.59 -6.81
C GLY A 734 -32.78 -36.96 -7.47
N PRO A 735 -32.29 -37.00 -8.71
CA PRO A 735 -32.20 -38.23 -9.50
C PRO A 735 -31.17 -39.24 -8.96
N VAL A 736 -30.20 -38.79 -8.16
CA VAL A 736 -29.09 -39.63 -7.65
C VAL A 736 -29.07 -39.72 -6.12
N LYS A 737 -29.48 -38.66 -5.41
CA LYS A 737 -29.44 -38.61 -3.94
C LYS A 737 -30.73 -37.98 -3.38
N SER A 738 -31.15 -38.48 -2.22
CA SER A 738 -32.10 -37.78 -1.35
C SER A 738 -31.37 -37.37 -0.07
N THR A 739 -31.66 -36.17 0.43
CA THR A 739 -31.12 -35.63 1.68
C THR A 739 -32.26 -35.25 2.60
N GLU A 740 -32.16 -35.63 3.87
CA GLU A 740 -33.10 -35.25 4.93
C GLU A 740 -32.41 -34.39 5.99
N ILE A 741 -33.02 -33.26 6.32
CA ILE A 741 -32.56 -32.37 7.40
C ILE A 741 -33.69 -32.20 8.39
N ILE A 742 -33.43 -32.47 9.66
CA ILE A 742 -34.42 -32.30 10.73
C ILE A 742 -33.90 -31.26 11.71
N PHE A 743 -34.71 -30.24 11.97
CA PHE A 743 -34.43 -29.18 12.94
C PHE A 743 -35.21 -29.43 14.21
N TYR A 744 -34.53 -29.41 15.35
CA TYR A 744 -35.09 -29.63 16.67
C TYR A 744 -34.91 -28.41 17.56
N ARG A 745 -35.98 -27.97 18.20
CA ARG A 745 -35.91 -26.88 19.17
C ARG A 745 -35.15 -27.32 20.42
N VAL A 746 -34.16 -26.52 20.82
CA VAL A 746 -33.40 -26.71 22.08
C VAL A 746 -33.76 -25.61 23.08
N THR A 747 -33.73 -24.36 22.64
CA THR A 747 -34.07 -23.18 23.46
C THR A 747 -35.08 -22.28 22.75
N THR A 748 -35.34 -21.11 23.33
CA THR A 748 -36.18 -20.10 22.67
C THR A 748 -35.57 -19.62 21.35
N SER A 749 -34.25 -19.51 21.28
CA SER A 749 -33.50 -18.97 20.14
C SER A 749 -32.64 -19.99 19.39
N LYS A 750 -32.35 -21.17 19.96
CA LYS A 750 -31.47 -22.19 19.36
C LYS A 750 -32.24 -23.45 18.94
N ALA A 751 -31.91 -23.96 17.76
CA ALA A 751 -32.35 -25.25 17.27
C ALA A 751 -31.14 -26.12 16.86
N PHE A 752 -31.09 -27.34 17.36
CA PHE A 752 -30.19 -28.40 16.89
C PHE A 752 -30.68 -28.92 15.54
N TYR A 753 -29.81 -29.47 14.71
CA TYR A 753 -30.24 -30.13 13.47
C TYR A 753 -29.50 -31.45 13.27
N THR A 754 -30.11 -32.34 12.48
CA THR A 754 -29.44 -33.52 11.93
C THR A 754 -29.57 -33.52 10.42
N ILE A 755 -28.50 -33.82 9.69
CA ILE A 755 -28.52 -34.18 8.26
C ILE A 755 -28.33 -35.69 8.19
N ASP A 756 -29.29 -36.38 7.59
CA ASP A 756 -29.27 -37.85 7.42
C ASP A 756 -28.98 -38.63 8.74
N GLY A 757 -29.33 -38.03 9.89
CA GLY A 757 -29.20 -38.63 11.23
C GLY A 757 -28.05 -38.08 12.09
N GLU A 758 -27.12 -37.31 11.52
CA GLU A 758 -25.95 -36.79 12.24
C GLU A 758 -25.98 -35.25 12.38
N GLY A 759 -25.48 -34.73 13.50
CA GLY A 759 -25.35 -33.28 13.69
C GLY A 759 -24.62 -32.89 14.97
N SER A 760 -23.86 -31.79 14.91
CA SER A 760 -23.01 -31.31 16.02
C SER A 760 -23.20 -29.82 16.36
N TYR A 761 -24.04 -29.10 15.62
CA TYR A 761 -24.14 -27.63 15.71
C TYR A 761 -25.60 -27.17 15.90
N TYR A 762 -25.78 -25.91 16.28
CA TYR A 762 -27.09 -25.27 16.35
C TYR A 762 -27.23 -24.09 15.36
N ILE A 763 -28.49 -23.78 15.04
CA ILE A 763 -28.92 -22.63 14.25
C ILE A 763 -29.90 -21.77 15.02
N LEU A 764 -30.24 -20.59 14.48
CA LEU A 764 -31.27 -19.73 15.06
C LEU A 764 -32.68 -20.20 14.70
N VAL A 765 -33.54 -20.27 15.72
CA VAL A 765 -34.97 -20.57 15.59
C VAL A 765 -35.67 -19.59 14.63
N ASP A 766 -35.21 -18.33 14.57
CA ASP A 766 -35.77 -17.30 13.68
C ASP A 766 -35.60 -17.67 12.20
N SER A 767 -34.46 -18.23 11.80
CA SER A 767 -34.25 -18.69 10.42
C SER A 767 -35.23 -19.80 10.03
N ILE A 768 -35.55 -20.71 10.96
CA ILE A 768 -36.56 -21.76 10.73
C ILE A 768 -37.96 -21.14 10.59
N ASN A 769 -38.29 -20.17 11.46
CA ASN A 769 -39.59 -19.49 11.42
C ASN A 769 -39.79 -18.69 10.13
N ASP A 770 -38.73 -18.05 9.63
CA ASP A 770 -38.75 -17.34 8.35
C ASP A 770 -39.08 -18.29 7.19
N ILE A 771 -38.48 -19.49 7.16
CA ILE A 771 -38.81 -20.52 6.15
C ILE A 771 -40.28 -20.92 6.24
N LYS A 772 -40.78 -21.24 7.46
CA LYS A 772 -42.19 -21.60 7.66
C LYS A 772 -43.13 -20.49 7.19
N ASN A 773 -42.78 -19.23 7.45
CA ASN A 773 -43.55 -18.07 7.01
C ASN A 773 -43.51 -17.93 5.48
N ASN A 774 -42.34 -18.11 4.86
CA ASN A 774 -42.18 -18.03 3.40
C ASN A 774 -42.95 -19.15 2.67
N VAL A 775 -43.03 -20.35 3.24
CA VAL A 775 -43.90 -21.43 2.73
C VAL A 775 -45.37 -21.00 2.76
N LYS A 776 -45.84 -20.44 3.88
CA LYS A 776 -47.23 -19.95 4.01
C LYS A 776 -47.52 -18.84 3.01
N LEU A 777 -46.61 -17.88 2.83
CA LEU A 777 -46.76 -16.80 1.85
C LEU A 777 -46.84 -17.34 0.42
N LEU A 778 -45.95 -18.27 0.05
CA LEU A 778 -45.94 -18.86 -1.28
C LEU A 778 -47.23 -19.61 -1.59
N LEU A 779 -47.71 -20.45 -0.66
CA LEU A 779 -48.95 -21.22 -0.83
C LEU A 779 -50.20 -20.33 -0.88
N ASP A 780 -50.17 -19.18 -0.22
CA ASP A 780 -51.21 -18.14 -0.28
C ASP A 780 -51.15 -17.29 -1.57
N GLY A 781 -50.14 -17.49 -2.43
CA GLY A 781 -49.90 -16.66 -3.61
C GLY A 781 -49.44 -15.23 -3.30
N LYS A 782 -48.87 -15.01 -2.11
CA LYS A 782 -48.35 -13.71 -1.67
C LYS A 782 -46.84 -13.59 -1.99
N PRO A 783 -46.32 -12.36 -2.14
CA PRO A 783 -44.89 -12.15 -2.35
C PRO A 783 -44.04 -12.75 -1.23
N VAL A 784 -43.00 -13.51 -1.61
CA VAL A 784 -41.98 -14.01 -0.68
C VAL A 784 -40.84 -12.99 -0.63
N PRO A 785 -40.37 -12.54 0.55
CA PRO A 785 -39.29 -11.56 0.63
C PRO A 785 -37.97 -12.11 0.08
N TYR A 786 -37.27 -11.31 -0.73
CA TYR A 786 -35.85 -11.53 -1.02
C TYR A 786 -35.03 -10.98 0.14
N ARG A 787 -34.69 -11.84 1.10
CA ARG A 787 -33.81 -11.52 2.23
C ARG A 787 -32.59 -12.42 2.20
#